data_AF-A0A957AWT6-F1
#
_entry.id   AF-A0A957AWT6-F1
#
_cell.length_a   1.000
_cell.length_b   1.000
_cell.length_c   1.000
_cell.angle_alpha   90.00
_cell.angle_beta   90.00
_cell.angle_gamma   90.00
#
_symmetry.space_group_name_H-M   'P 1'
#
loop_
_entity.id
_entity.type
_entity.pdbx_description
1 polymer ?
#
loop_
_entity_poly.entity_id
_entity_poly.type
_entity_poly.pdbx_seq_one_letter_code
_entity_poly.pdbx_strand_id
1 'polypeptide(L)'
;MSLAAPQLDDRHFQDIVDGAKKRIPYYIEEWTDHNVSDPGVTLIELFAWMTDNIIYRLNQVPDLHYVKFMEMLGMSLKEPVPARALITFWLSAPQEMQVPIPAGTEVASTQTETQPSIVFTTDEPFSIKPPDWRAALSFVVNEDNERDYHAHDVGRLSKGLENVNVFSAAPQEGDAFYFGFGNDISRHILGFVLDCDPAGGAGIDPTQPPYVWEVSTGSQDDPWARCVVDDAEDTTKGLNTPGRIRLHLPDMGRFTVNKQNLYWVRLRLLHKDEYESRMRPYRNTPRLRQAAVSSWGGAAWATHSQVISREMLGQSDGSPGQSFQLQVTPILRRRPEEMLVVQDGEENRVWAEVPNFAQSTAVDTHYTLDSVTGELRFGPAIRQPDGSMKRFGAIPPRGANLIFQRYRYGGGLEGNVQANIINTLKTAIPFIARVVNRQPASGGLDAEKLEAAKMRAPALLRSQDRAVTEADFEFLAREALRNTGWGDYRVHCLQPLPSRESRIIPGQVYLLIIPHIQDPAQRLRPSAAQLELRQDDIYNYLSNYLDERRLLTVRLDIRAPVYYWVSARVSVRALPGTNHAQVEATVLERLYRFLNPLIGGRDGRGWPFGRDLVISDLHQCLQGVPGVQFIRNVEMFVTVPGEGPRGDPVETVDIVGHGVIASGIHEVVFS
;
A
#
# COMPACT_ATOMS: atom_id res chain seq x y z
N MET A 1 23.32 13.68 -2.97
CA MET A 1 24.50 14.56 -2.82
C MET A 1 25.67 13.81 -3.42
N SER A 2 26.44 14.43 -4.32
CA SER A 2 27.50 13.82 -5.14
C SER A 2 28.91 14.15 -4.62
N LEU A 3 29.11 14.06 -3.31
CA LEU A 3 30.47 14.07 -2.77
C LEU A 3 30.89 12.60 -2.71
N ALA A 4 31.61 12.14 -3.73
CA ALA A 4 32.26 10.84 -3.67
C ALA A 4 33.15 10.80 -2.41
N ALA A 5 33.16 9.68 -1.70
CA ALA A 5 34.06 9.50 -0.57
C ALA A 5 35.49 9.79 -1.06
N PRO A 6 36.25 10.68 -0.40
CA PRO A 6 37.59 11.01 -0.84
C PRO A 6 38.47 9.77 -0.73
N GLN A 7 39.20 9.44 -1.81
CA GLN A 7 40.32 8.51 -1.70
C GLN A 7 41.43 9.23 -0.93
N LEU A 8 41.78 8.71 0.24
CA LEU A 8 42.82 9.26 1.11
C LEU A 8 44.22 9.10 0.49
N ASP A 9 44.40 8.05 -0.31
CA ASP A 9 45.60 7.79 -1.09
C ASP A 9 45.18 7.17 -2.44
N ASP A 10 45.53 7.84 -3.53
CA ASP A 10 45.13 7.50 -4.91
C ASP A 10 46.20 6.69 -5.66
N ARG A 11 47.32 6.35 -4.99
CA ARG A 11 48.38 5.54 -5.57
C ARG A 11 47.92 4.10 -5.75
N HIS A 12 48.13 3.57 -6.94
CA HIS A 12 47.92 2.17 -7.27
C HIS A 12 49.24 1.41 -7.20
N PHE A 13 49.16 0.08 -7.24
CA PHE A 13 50.32 -0.82 -7.31
C PHE A 13 51.46 -0.29 -8.20
N GLN A 14 51.16 0.10 -9.45
CA GLN A 14 52.20 0.54 -10.39
C GLN A 14 52.87 1.85 -9.97
N ASP A 15 52.13 2.80 -9.39
CA ASP A 15 52.68 4.06 -8.89
C ASP A 15 53.68 3.82 -7.75
N ILE A 16 53.42 2.79 -6.94
CA ILE A 16 54.29 2.39 -5.83
C ILE A 16 55.55 1.70 -6.36
N VAL A 17 55.42 0.79 -7.32
CA VAL A 17 56.55 0.14 -8.00
C VAL A 17 57.45 1.17 -8.67
N ASP A 18 56.87 2.07 -9.46
CA ASP A 18 57.60 3.12 -10.17
C ASP A 18 58.26 4.10 -9.21
N GLY A 19 57.57 4.45 -8.12
CA GLY A 19 58.10 5.29 -7.04
C GLY A 19 59.29 4.64 -6.33
N ALA A 20 59.25 3.33 -6.09
CA ALA A 20 60.35 2.58 -5.50
C ALA A 20 61.53 2.47 -6.47
N LYS A 21 61.29 2.13 -7.74
CA LYS A 21 62.33 2.05 -8.78
C LYS A 21 63.07 3.38 -8.96
N LYS A 22 62.34 4.51 -8.97
CA LYS A 22 62.93 5.86 -9.03
C LYS A 22 63.85 6.20 -7.86
N ARG A 23 63.71 5.53 -6.71
CA ARG A 23 64.53 5.75 -5.52
C ARG A 23 65.78 4.89 -5.48
N ILE A 24 65.86 3.80 -6.24
CA ILE A 24 67.01 2.87 -6.23
C ILE A 24 68.36 3.61 -6.36
N PRO A 25 68.55 4.54 -7.34
CA PRO A 25 69.84 5.20 -7.53
C PRO A 25 70.30 6.05 -6.33
N TYR A 26 69.40 6.43 -5.43
CA TYR A 26 69.73 7.23 -4.24
C TYR A 26 70.18 6.39 -3.05
N TYR A 27 69.83 5.10 -3.02
CA TYR A 27 70.11 4.22 -1.87
C TYR A 27 71.18 3.17 -2.18
N ILE A 28 71.21 2.65 -3.41
CA ILE A 28 72.09 1.55 -3.82
C ILE A 28 72.53 1.80 -5.27
N GLU A 29 73.61 2.56 -5.43
CA GLU A 29 74.17 2.89 -6.75
C GLU A 29 74.68 1.65 -7.51
N GLU A 30 75.07 0.58 -6.80
CA GLU A 30 75.54 -0.66 -7.43
C GLU A 30 74.41 -1.49 -8.07
N TRP A 31 73.15 -1.25 -7.69
CA TRP A 31 72.01 -2.00 -8.21
C TRP A 31 71.54 -1.40 -9.55
N THR A 32 72.01 -2.01 -10.64
CA THR A 32 71.83 -1.50 -12.01
C THR A 32 70.84 -2.31 -12.87
N ASP A 33 70.53 -3.54 -12.49
CA ASP A 33 69.54 -4.39 -13.18
C ASP A 33 68.14 -4.18 -12.60
N HIS A 34 67.26 -3.52 -13.34
CA HIS A 34 65.86 -3.23 -12.92
C HIS A 34 64.82 -3.98 -13.77
N ASN A 35 65.23 -5.09 -14.40
CA ASN A 35 64.34 -5.93 -15.18
C ASN A 35 63.32 -6.66 -14.29
N VAL A 36 62.19 -7.09 -14.87
CA VAL A 36 61.12 -7.81 -14.15
C VAL A 36 61.64 -9.13 -13.53
N SER A 37 62.63 -9.76 -14.16
CA SER A 37 63.24 -11.00 -13.68
C SER A 37 64.20 -10.82 -12.50
N ASP A 38 64.53 -9.59 -12.11
CA ASP A 38 65.40 -9.33 -10.98
C ASP A 38 64.68 -9.67 -9.65
N PRO A 39 65.28 -10.51 -8.77
CA PRO A 39 64.74 -10.77 -7.44
C PRO A 39 64.52 -9.50 -6.60
N GLY A 40 65.35 -8.46 -6.78
CA GLY A 40 65.16 -7.17 -6.11
C GLY A 40 63.88 -6.46 -6.56
N VAL A 41 63.61 -6.44 -7.86
CA VAL A 41 62.35 -5.93 -8.44
C VAL A 41 61.15 -6.77 -7.98
N THR A 42 61.29 -8.09 -7.89
CA THR A 42 60.23 -8.98 -7.36
C THR A 42 59.88 -8.63 -5.91
N LEU A 43 60.89 -8.31 -5.08
CA LEU A 43 60.65 -7.83 -3.71
C LEU A 43 59.95 -6.47 -3.70
N ILE A 44 60.35 -5.53 -4.58
CA ILE A 44 59.65 -4.24 -4.73
C ILE A 44 58.17 -4.47 -5.07
N GLU A 45 57.87 -5.35 -6.02
CA GLU A 45 56.51 -5.69 -6.41
C GLU A 45 55.73 -6.31 -5.24
N LEU A 46 56.34 -7.23 -4.48
CA LEU A 46 55.70 -7.79 -3.27
C LEU A 46 55.34 -6.70 -2.25
N PHE A 47 56.28 -5.80 -1.93
CA PHE A 47 56.03 -4.71 -1.00
C PHE A 47 55.04 -3.67 -1.55
N ALA A 48 55.05 -3.43 -2.85
CA ALA A 48 54.07 -2.58 -3.52
C ALA A 48 52.67 -3.18 -3.39
N TRP A 49 52.52 -4.48 -3.61
CA TRP A 49 51.25 -5.19 -3.41
C TRP A 49 50.79 -5.14 -1.95
N MET A 50 51.68 -5.37 -0.98
CA MET A 50 51.33 -5.24 0.44
C MET A 50 50.87 -3.82 0.79
N THR A 51 51.52 -2.80 0.22
CA THR A 51 51.19 -1.39 0.43
C THR A 51 49.85 -1.05 -0.22
N ASP A 52 49.59 -1.53 -1.44
CA ASP A 52 48.33 -1.36 -2.16
C ASP A 52 47.14 -1.93 -1.36
N ASN A 53 47.33 -3.09 -0.70
CA ASN A 53 46.34 -3.65 0.23
C ASN A 53 46.09 -2.75 1.46
N ILE A 54 47.12 -2.09 1.98
CA ILE A 54 46.97 -1.13 3.09
C ILE A 54 46.24 0.12 2.62
N ILE A 55 46.59 0.65 1.45
CA ILE A 55 45.92 1.81 0.82
C ILE A 55 44.44 1.50 0.57
N TYR A 56 44.13 0.31 0.06
CA TYR A 56 42.75 -0.15 -0.09
C TYR A 56 41.96 -0.06 1.23
N ARG A 57 42.53 -0.57 2.33
CA ARG A 57 41.90 -0.50 3.66
C ARG A 57 41.80 0.93 4.19
N LEU A 58 42.82 1.77 3.97
CA LEU A 58 42.82 3.17 4.35
C LEU A 58 41.68 3.93 3.65
N ASN A 59 41.45 3.66 2.36
CA ASN A 59 40.38 4.26 1.58
C ASN A 59 38.97 3.82 2.01
N GLN A 60 38.82 2.79 2.86
CA GLN A 60 37.53 2.43 3.49
C GLN A 60 37.23 3.24 4.77
N VAL A 61 38.22 3.94 5.34
CA VAL A 61 38.07 4.68 6.61
C VAL A 61 37.04 5.82 6.51
N PRO A 62 36.99 6.65 5.45
CA PRO A 62 36.00 7.72 5.34
C PRO A 62 34.55 7.23 5.44
N ASP A 63 34.22 6.12 4.77
CA ASP A 63 32.90 5.52 4.84
C ASP A 63 32.59 5.00 6.26
N LEU A 64 33.54 4.32 6.90
CA LEU A 64 33.37 3.84 8.27
C LEU A 64 33.15 4.99 9.27
N HIS A 65 33.88 6.10 9.12
CA HIS A 65 33.67 7.30 9.92
C HIS A 65 32.28 7.87 9.72
N TYR A 66 31.79 7.95 8.47
CA TYR A 66 30.44 8.43 8.19
C TYR A 66 29.37 7.59 8.89
N VAL A 67 29.49 6.27 8.86
CA VAL A 67 28.61 5.37 9.62
C VAL A 67 28.70 5.65 11.11
N LYS A 68 29.92 5.81 11.65
CA LYS A 68 30.10 6.06 13.08
C LYS A 68 29.51 7.39 13.53
N PHE A 69 29.59 8.43 12.69
CA PHE A 69 28.92 9.70 12.96
C PHE A 69 27.39 9.55 12.99
N MET A 70 26.81 8.79 12.05
CA MET A 70 25.36 8.50 12.07
C MET A 70 24.96 7.77 13.35
N GLU A 71 25.71 6.76 13.78
CA GLU A 71 25.46 6.05 15.05
C GLU A 71 25.54 6.99 16.26
N MET A 72 26.55 7.86 16.32
CA MET A 72 26.69 8.84 17.42
C MET A 72 25.54 9.86 17.46
N LEU A 73 24.92 10.13 16.30
CA LEU A 73 23.72 10.96 16.19
C LEU A 73 22.43 10.19 16.55
N GLY A 74 22.55 8.92 16.94
CA GLY A 74 21.40 8.07 17.29
C GLY A 74 20.61 7.58 16.08
N MET A 75 21.19 7.63 14.88
CA MET A 75 20.54 7.12 13.68
C MET A 75 20.72 5.60 13.59
N SER A 76 19.60 4.89 13.53
CA SER A 76 19.56 3.47 13.17
C SER A 76 19.01 3.28 11.76
N LEU A 77 19.25 2.09 11.20
CA LEU A 77 18.57 1.64 9.99
C LEU A 77 17.10 1.38 10.31
N LYS A 78 16.21 1.77 9.39
CA LYS A 78 14.78 1.49 9.53
C LYS A 78 14.49 0.01 9.31
N GLU A 79 13.60 -0.53 10.14
CA GLU A 79 13.05 -1.88 10.04
C GLU A 79 12.29 -2.11 8.72
N PRO A 80 12.13 -3.36 8.29
CA PRO A 80 11.25 -3.70 7.18
C PRO A 80 9.78 -3.40 7.51
N VAL A 81 9.02 -2.99 6.49
CA VAL A 81 7.56 -2.81 6.55
C VAL A 81 6.90 -4.01 5.88
N PRO A 82 5.88 -4.62 6.49
CA PRO A 82 5.25 -5.78 5.91
C PRO A 82 4.11 -5.44 4.95
N ALA A 83 4.01 -6.21 3.87
CA ALA A 83 2.87 -6.14 2.97
C ALA A 83 1.59 -6.61 3.66
N ARG A 84 0.45 -6.02 3.31
CA ARG A 84 -0.87 -6.42 3.81
C ARG A 84 -1.77 -6.86 2.67
N ALA A 85 -2.63 -7.84 2.96
CA ALA A 85 -3.61 -8.36 2.02
C ALA A 85 -4.91 -8.73 2.73
N LEU A 86 -6.02 -8.58 2.04
CA LEU A 86 -7.31 -9.12 2.47
C LEU A 86 -7.44 -10.56 1.95
N ILE A 87 -7.40 -11.53 2.87
CA ILE A 87 -7.42 -12.95 2.56
C ILE A 87 -8.86 -13.46 2.64
N THR A 88 -9.34 -14.02 1.54
CA THR A 88 -10.67 -14.62 1.45
C THR A 88 -10.61 -16.08 1.88
N PHE A 89 -11.37 -16.44 2.90
CA PHE A 89 -11.54 -17.79 3.40
C PHE A 89 -12.88 -18.34 2.92
N TRP A 90 -12.85 -19.44 2.16
CA TRP A 90 -14.04 -20.08 1.62
C TRP A 90 -14.47 -21.25 2.48
N LEU A 91 -15.75 -21.29 2.81
CA LEU A 91 -16.36 -22.45 3.43
C LEU A 91 -16.57 -23.57 2.42
N SER A 92 -16.45 -24.82 2.87
CA SER A 92 -16.81 -26.01 2.08
C SER A 92 -18.31 -26.05 1.76
N ALA A 93 -19.13 -25.59 2.70
CA ALA A 93 -20.57 -25.38 2.57
C ALA A 93 -21.01 -24.32 3.60
N PRO A 94 -22.15 -23.65 3.39
CA PRO A 94 -22.75 -22.78 4.41
C PRO A 94 -22.92 -23.51 5.74
N GLN A 95 -22.65 -22.80 6.84
CA GLN A 95 -22.73 -23.34 8.19
C GLN A 95 -23.86 -22.67 8.98
N GLU A 96 -24.49 -23.43 9.88
CA GLU A 96 -25.53 -22.91 10.79
C GLU A 96 -24.94 -22.18 12.00
N MET A 97 -23.69 -22.50 12.35
CA MET A 97 -22.94 -21.86 13.43
C MET A 97 -21.81 -21.00 12.85
N GLN A 98 -21.39 -19.98 13.62
CA GLN A 98 -20.26 -19.16 13.23
C GLN A 98 -18.96 -19.97 13.17
N VAL A 99 -18.13 -19.73 12.16
CA VAL A 99 -16.82 -20.35 12.00
C VAL A 99 -15.74 -19.32 12.37
N PRO A 100 -15.01 -19.52 13.49
CA PRO A 100 -13.98 -18.59 13.91
C PRO A 100 -12.69 -18.76 13.10
N ILE A 101 -12.06 -17.64 12.77
CA ILE A 101 -10.72 -17.54 12.20
C ILE A 101 -9.87 -16.78 13.23
N PRO A 102 -9.07 -17.47 14.04
CA PRO A 102 -8.26 -16.82 15.07
C PRO A 102 -7.23 -15.86 14.46
N ALA A 103 -6.91 -14.78 15.18
CA ALA A 103 -5.69 -14.01 14.90
C ALA A 103 -4.47 -14.93 15.01
N GLY A 104 -3.46 -14.73 14.18
CA GLY A 104 -2.31 -15.63 14.14
C GLY A 104 -2.47 -16.83 13.19
N THR A 105 -3.62 -17.01 12.53
CA THR A 105 -3.77 -18.03 11.48
C THR A 105 -2.82 -17.72 10.33
N GLU A 106 -1.97 -18.70 9.98
CA GLU A 106 -1.03 -18.60 8.87
C GLU A 106 -1.62 -19.12 7.55
N VAL A 107 -1.47 -18.30 6.51
CA VAL A 107 -1.75 -18.61 5.10
C VAL A 107 -0.50 -18.32 4.28
N ALA A 108 -0.32 -18.97 3.13
CA ALA A 108 0.90 -18.83 2.35
C ALA A 108 0.67 -18.98 0.84
N SER A 109 1.68 -18.61 0.08
CA SER A 109 1.81 -19.05 -1.31
C SER A 109 2.13 -20.54 -1.40
N THR A 110 1.80 -21.15 -2.53
CA THR A 110 2.24 -22.51 -2.84
C THR A 110 3.78 -22.55 -2.89
N GLN A 111 4.39 -23.45 -2.12
CA GLN A 111 5.82 -23.69 -2.20
C GLN A 111 6.16 -24.38 -3.53
N THR A 112 7.21 -23.91 -4.21
CA THR A 112 7.76 -24.57 -5.40
C THR A 112 9.16 -25.11 -5.09
N GLU A 113 9.74 -25.89 -6.02
CA GLU A 113 11.12 -26.38 -5.86
C GLU A 113 12.14 -25.23 -5.81
N THR A 114 11.84 -24.10 -6.44
CA THR A 114 12.76 -22.97 -6.60
C THR A 114 12.46 -21.80 -5.67
N GLN A 115 11.27 -21.73 -5.06
CA GLN A 115 10.86 -20.61 -4.22
C GLN A 115 10.20 -21.07 -2.91
N PRO A 116 10.64 -20.54 -1.75
CA PRO A 116 9.99 -20.81 -0.48
C PRO A 116 8.57 -20.24 -0.45
N SER A 117 7.74 -20.77 0.44
CA SER A 117 6.39 -20.22 0.64
C SER A 117 6.46 -18.86 1.33
N ILE A 118 5.79 -17.87 0.76
CA ILE A 118 5.63 -16.52 1.33
C ILE A 118 4.46 -16.57 2.30
N VAL A 119 4.70 -16.28 3.59
CA VAL A 119 3.74 -16.55 4.68
C VAL A 119 3.12 -15.25 5.21
N PHE A 120 1.80 -15.25 5.30
CA PHE A 120 1.00 -14.19 5.87
C PHE A 120 0.27 -14.68 7.11
N THR A 121 0.19 -13.81 8.10
CA THR A 121 -0.50 -14.09 9.37
C THR A 121 -1.67 -13.14 9.53
N THR A 122 -2.84 -13.68 9.87
CA THR A 122 -4.05 -12.89 10.17
C THR A 122 -3.82 -11.93 11.34
N ASP A 123 -4.19 -10.66 11.15
CA ASP A 123 -3.90 -9.58 12.10
C ASP A 123 -4.83 -9.60 13.32
N GLU A 124 -6.11 -9.90 13.08
CA GLU A 124 -7.19 -9.82 14.04
C GLU A 124 -8.09 -11.07 13.95
N PRO A 125 -8.78 -11.46 15.03
CA PRO A 125 -9.73 -12.56 14.95
C PRO A 125 -10.93 -12.14 14.10
N PHE A 126 -11.35 -13.03 13.21
CA PHE A 126 -12.53 -12.86 12.36
C PHE A 126 -13.48 -14.02 12.56
N SER A 127 -14.76 -13.86 12.22
CA SER A 127 -15.73 -14.96 12.31
C SER A 127 -16.70 -14.88 11.15
N ILE A 128 -16.81 -15.98 10.41
CA ILE A 128 -17.80 -16.14 9.35
C ILE A 128 -19.11 -16.53 10.02
N LYS A 129 -20.10 -15.66 9.97
CA LYS A 129 -21.40 -15.81 10.65
C LYS A 129 -22.48 -16.18 9.64
N PRO A 130 -23.48 -16.98 10.03
CA PRO A 130 -24.70 -17.11 9.23
C PRO A 130 -25.42 -15.75 9.17
N PRO A 131 -26.02 -15.38 8.02
CA PRO A 131 -26.72 -14.11 7.89
C PRO A 131 -28.06 -14.14 8.63
N ASP A 132 -28.31 -13.15 9.49
CA ASP A 132 -29.58 -12.95 10.19
C ASP A 132 -30.52 -12.11 9.31
N TRP A 133 -31.12 -12.73 8.29
CA TRP A 133 -31.99 -12.06 7.32
C TRP A 133 -33.36 -11.73 7.95
N ARG A 134 -33.64 -10.43 8.13
CA ARG A 134 -34.82 -9.93 8.85
C ARG A 134 -35.83 -9.16 8.00
N ALA A 135 -35.38 -8.54 6.92
CA ALA A 135 -36.25 -7.71 6.09
C ALA A 135 -36.00 -7.93 4.60
N ALA A 136 -37.06 -7.81 3.80
CA ALA A 136 -37.02 -7.73 2.36
C ALA A 136 -37.91 -6.57 1.91
N LEU A 137 -37.39 -5.63 1.13
CA LEU A 137 -38.14 -4.47 0.65
C LEU A 137 -37.95 -4.27 -0.86
N SER A 138 -39.00 -3.87 -1.57
CA SER A 138 -38.88 -3.29 -2.92
C SER A 138 -39.06 -1.78 -2.84
N PHE A 139 -38.16 -1.01 -3.44
CA PHE A 139 -38.31 0.43 -3.67
C PHE A 139 -38.68 0.62 -5.14
N VAL A 140 -39.96 0.89 -5.37
CA VAL A 140 -40.58 0.85 -6.69
C VAL A 140 -41.59 2.00 -6.83
N VAL A 141 -41.93 2.32 -8.07
CA VAL A 141 -43.00 3.27 -8.39
C VAL A 141 -44.35 2.56 -8.29
N ASN A 142 -45.25 3.12 -7.50
CA ASN A 142 -46.61 2.63 -7.32
C ASN A 142 -47.56 3.07 -8.47
N GLU A 143 -48.82 2.67 -8.41
CA GLU A 143 -49.83 3.02 -9.43
C GLU A 143 -50.11 4.54 -9.50
N ASP A 144 -49.88 5.27 -8.41
CA ASP A 144 -50.01 6.73 -8.30
C ASP A 144 -48.76 7.48 -8.80
N ASN A 145 -47.78 6.76 -9.36
CA ASN A 145 -46.51 7.27 -9.87
C ASN A 145 -45.60 7.92 -8.78
N GLU A 146 -45.77 7.50 -7.53
CA GLU A 146 -44.92 7.86 -6.39
C GLU A 146 -43.97 6.68 -6.06
N ARG A 147 -42.77 6.99 -5.58
CA ARG A 147 -41.82 5.96 -5.12
C ARG A 147 -42.03 5.68 -3.64
N ASP A 148 -42.28 4.41 -3.31
CA ASP A 148 -42.41 3.98 -1.93
C ASP A 148 -41.76 2.60 -1.70
N TYR A 149 -41.57 2.27 -0.42
CA TYR A 149 -41.06 0.99 0.03
C TYR A 149 -42.20 0.01 0.28
N HIS A 150 -42.17 -1.11 -0.44
CA HIS A 150 -43.06 -2.24 -0.23
C HIS A 150 -42.33 -3.31 0.57
N ALA A 151 -42.84 -3.65 1.76
CA ALA A 151 -42.27 -4.70 2.60
C ALA A 151 -42.81 -6.09 2.25
N HIS A 152 -41.92 -7.08 2.24
CA HIS A 152 -42.23 -8.49 1.95
C HIS A 152 -41.95 -9.37 3.16
N ASP A 153 -42.67 -10.49 3.29
CA ASP A 153 -42.49 -11.41 4.41
C ASP A 153 -41.32 -12.36 4.13
N VAL A 154 -40.21 -12.15 4.82
CA VAL A 154 -39.00 -12.98 4.69
C VAL A 154 -39.26 -14.46 4.95
N GLY A 155 -40.14 -14.79 5.90
CA GLY A 155 -40.48 -16.18 6.24
C GLY A 155 -41.28 -16.89 5.15
N ARG A 156 -42.10 -16.15 4.40
CA ARG A 156 -42.83 -16.68 3.23
C ARG A 156 -41.96 -16.72 1.99
N LEU A 157 -41.20 -15.66 1.71
CA LEU A 157 -40.28 -15.58 0.58
C LEU A 157 -39.18 -16.65 0.66
N SER A 158 -38.65 -16.93 1.84
CA SER A 158 -37.65 -18.01 2.03
C SER A 158 -38.18 -19.41 1.77
N LYS A 159 -39.51 -19.61 1.86
CA LYS A 159 -40.20 -20.90 1.64
C LYS A 159 -40.88 -21.03 0.28
N GLY A 160 -40.78 -20.00 -0.57
CA GLY A 160 -41.45 -20.01 -1.88
C GLY A 160 -42.97 -19.77 -1.82
N LEU A 161 -43.47 -19.12 -0.76
CA LEU A 161 -44.91 -18.91 -0.50
C LEU A 161 -45.38 -17.49 -0.84
N GLU A 162 -44.53 -16.71 -1.48
CA GLU A 162 -44.76 -15.32 -1.85
C GLU A 162 -44.06 -15.03 -3.19
N ASN A 163 -44.76 -14.35 -4.10
CA ASN A 163 -44.18 -13.96 -5.39
C ASN A 163 -43.98 -12.45 -5.39
N VAL A 164 -42.74 -12.02 -5.60
CA VAL A 164 -42.35 -10.64 -5.46
C VAL A 164 -41.85 -10.10 -6.79
N ASN A 165 -42.37 -8.94 -7.22
CA ASN A 165 -41.76 -8.18 -8.30
C ASN A 165 -40.53 -7.46 -7.74
N VAL A 166 -39.36 -7.73 -8.33
CA VAL A 166 -38.08 -7.15 -7.87
C VAL A 166 -38.06 -5.64 -8.13
N PHE A 167 -38.62 -5.19 -9.26
CA PHE A 167 -38.69 -3.80 -9.68
C PHE A 167 -40.14 -3.39 -9.97
N SER A 168 -40.33 -2.12 -10.39
CA SER A 168 -41.64 -1.61 -10.81
C SER A 168 -42.18 -2.41 -12.00
N ALA A 169 -43.50 -2.45 -12.19
CA ALA A 169 -44.13 -3.18 -13.29
C ALA A 169 -43.54 -2.82 -14.67
N ALA A 170 -43.27 -1.52 -14.87
CA ALA A 170 -42.35 -1.01 -15.88
C ALA A 170 -41.05 -0.58 -15.17
N PRO A 171 -39.96 -1.36 -15.24
CA PRO A 171 -38.74 -1.08 -14.49
C PRO A 171 -38.17 0.31 -14.80
N GLN A 172 -37.92 1.09 -13.75
CA GLN A 172 -37.38 2.45 -13.87
C GLN A 172 -35.97 2.54 -13.24
N GLU A 173 -35.19 3.52 -13.69
CA GLU A 173 -33.87 3.79 -13.13
C GLU A 173 -33.96 4.03 -11.61
N GLY A 174 -33.05 3.45 -10.82
CA GLY A 174 -33.09 3.58 -9.36
C GLY A 174 -34.13 2.71 -8.64
N ASP A 175 -34.95 1.92 -9.33
CA ASP A 175 -35.68 0.82 -8.68
C ASP A 175 -34.68 -0.09 -7.97
N ALA A 176 -35.04 -0.55 -6.78
CA ALA A 176 -34.13 -1.37 -5.99
C ALA A 176 -34.83 -2.39 -5.10
N PHE A 177 -34.19 -3.53 -4.91
CA PHE A 177 -34.62 -4.58 -3.99
C PHE A 177 -33.62 -4.72 -2.84
N TYR A 178 -34.09 -4.69 -1.60
CA TYR A 178 -33.27 -4.62 -0.40
C TYR A 178 -33.40 -5.91 0.42
N PHE A 179 -32.27 -6.44 0.86
CA PHE A 179 -32.16 -7.48 1.87
C PHE A 179 -31.58 -6.85 3.15
N GLY A 180 -32.33 -6.91 4.24
CA GLY A 180 -31.95 -6.33 5.53
C GLY A 180 -31.51 -7.41 6.53
N PHE A 181 -30.34 -7.22 7.12
CA PHE A 181 -29.71 -8.15 8.07
C PHE A 181 -29.59 -7.55 9.47
N GLY A 182 -29.86 -8.36 10.49
CA GLY A 182 -29.78 -7.98 11.89
C GLY A 182 -28.36 -7.99 12.47
N ASN A 183 -27.48 -8.80 11.88
CA ASN A 183 -26.09 -8.94 12.28
C ASN A 183 -25.13 -8.29 11.28
N ASP A 184 -23.96 -7.92 11.78
CA ASP A 184 -22.85 -7.44 10.95
C ASP A 184 -22.23 -8.61 10.17
N ILE A 185 -22.36 -8.54 8.85
CA ILE A 185 -21.80 -9.45 7.85
C ILE A 185 -20.77 -8.74 6.95
N SER A 186 -20.13 -7.69 7.46
CA SER A 186 -18.99 -7.03 6.81
C SER A 186 -17.93 -8.04 6.38
N ARG A 187 -17.34 -7.82 5.20
CA ARG A 187 -16.28 -8.69 4.64
C ARG A 187 -16.71 -10.15 4.39
N HIS A 188 -18.01 -10.47 4.44
CA HIS A 188 -18.49 -11.82 4.13
C HIS A 188 -18.61 -12.05 2.63
N ILE A 189 -18.57 -13.33 2.25
CA ILE A 189 -18.99 -13.78 0.92
C ILE A 189 -20.44 -14.25 1.04
N LEU A 190 -21.38 -13.41 0.61
CA LEU A 190 -22.80 -13.67 0.74
C LEU A 190 -23.33 -14.33 -0.54
N GLY A 191 -23.92 -15.51 -0.39
CA GLY A 191 -24.56 -16.25 -1.47
C GLY A 191 -26.07 -16.11 -1.43
N PHE A 192 -26.65 -15.70 -2.55
CA PHE A 192 -28.08 -15.68 -2.81
C PHE A 192 -28.43 -16.84 -3.73
N VAL A 193 -29.39 -17.66 -3.33
CA VAL A 193 -30.06 -18.62 -4.21
C VAL A 193 -31.43 -18.03 -4.51
N LEU A 194 -31.67 -17.66 -5.77
CA LEU A 194 -32.85 -16.94 -6.22
C LEU A 194 -33.62 -17.83 -7.20
N ASP A 195 -34.87 -18.11 -6.88
CA ASP A 195 -35.80 -18.78 -7.78
C ASP A 195 -36.64 -17.74 -8.52
N CYS A 196 -36.22 -17.41 -9.74
CA CYS A 196 -36.88 -16.42 -10.59
C CYS A 196 -37.72 -17.10 -11.68
N ASP A 197 -38.86 -16.50 -12.04
CA ASP A 197 -39.68 -16.97 -13.15
C ASP A 197 -38.88 -16.97 -14.48
N PRO A 198 -38.88 -18.10 -15.23
CA PRO A 198 -38.26 -18.15 -16.55
C PRO A 198 -38.87 -17.09 -17.48
N ALA A 199 -38.01 -16.27 -18.10
CA ALA A 199 -38.38 -15.14 -18.98
C ALA A 199 -38.91 -13.86 -18.30
N GLY A 200 -38.81 -13.75 -16.97
CA GLY A 200 -39.15 -12.51 -16.25
C GLY A 200 -38.33 -11.28 -16.65
N GLY A 201 -37.08 -11.46 -17.11
CA GLY A 201 -36.17 -10.39 -17.53
C GLY A 201 -35.96 -10.28 -19.05
N ALA A 202 -37.03 -10.43 -19.83
CA ALA A 202 -36.96 -10.43 -21.29
C ALA A 202 -36.19 -9.22 -21.85
N GLY A 203 -35.13 -9.47 -22.63
CA GLY A 203 -34.35 -8.44 -23.33
C GLY A 203 -32.97 -8.11 -22.72
N ILE A 204 -32.62 -8.70 -21.58
CA ILE A 204 -31.32 -8.52 -20.90
C ILE A 204 -30.23 -9.37 -21.56
N ASP A 205 -29.01 -8.83 -21.63
CA ASP A 205 -27.82 -9.63 -21.91
C ASP A 205 -27.38 -10.33 -20.61
N PRO A 206 -27.41 -11.68 -20.53
CA PRO A 206 -26.99 -12.42 -19.33
C PRO A 206 -25.58 -12.13 -18.85
N THR A 207 -24.71 -11.67 -19.74
CA THR A 207 -23.31 -11.37 -19.43
C THR A 207 -23.09 -9.96 -18.91
N GLN A 208 -24.08 -9.08 -19.08
CA GLN A 208 -24.05 -7.68 -18.64
C GLN A 208 -25.43 -7.23 -18.13
N PRO A 209 -25.87 -7.72 -16.96
CA PRO A 209 -27.14 -7.28 -16.39
C PRO A 209 -27.10 -5.78 -16.00
N PRO A 210 -28.18 -5.00 -16.22
CA PRO A 210 -28.23 -3.56 -15.98
C PRO A 210 -28.52 -3.23 -14.51
N TYR A 211 -27.85 -3.92 -13.59
CA TYR A 211 -27.99 -3.69 -12.15
C TYR A 211 -26.65 -3.70 -11.44
N VAL A 212 -26.63 -3.13 -10.25
CA VAL A 212 -25.50 -3.16 -9.33
C VAL A 212 -25.94 -3.65 -7.96
N TRP A 213 -25.05 -4.38 -7.31
CA TRP A 213 -25.20 -4.75 -5.90
C TRP A 213 -24.46 -3.75 -5.03
N GLU A 214 -25.11 -3.25 -3.99
CA GLU A 214 -24.57 -2.25 -3.07
C GLU A 214 -24.87 -2.65 -1.62
N VAL A 215 -24.01 -2.25 -0.68
CA VAL A 215 -24.25 -2.41 0.76
C VAL A 215 -24.34 -1.06 1.47
N SER A 216 -25.05 -1.02 2.59
CA SER A 216 -25.06 0.17 3.44
C SER A 216 -23.73 0.38 4.15
N THR A 217 -23.20 1.61 4.11
CA THR A 217 -21.93 1.99 4.77
C THR A 217 -22.13 2.52 6.18
N GLY A 218 -23.36 2.94 6.52
CA GLY A 218 -23.69 3.65 7.75
C GLY A 218 -23.34 5.15 7.73
N SER A 219 -22.71 5.65 6.67
CA SER A 219 -22.51 7.08 6.44
C SER A 219 -23.79 7.73 5.90
N GLN A 220 -24.00 9.00 6.24
CA GLN A 220 -25.08 9.79 5.62
C GLN A 220 -24.66 10.38 4.26
N ASP A 221 -23.38 10.70 4.09
CA ASP A 221 -22.87 11.36 2.89
C ASP A 221 -22.64 10.37 1.74
N ASP A 222 -22.16 9.17 2.06
CA ASP A 222 -21.97 8.08 1.10
C ASP A 222 -22.63 6.79 1.61
N PRO A 223 -23.97 6.69 1.55
CA PRO A 223 -24.71 5.63 2.23
C PRO A 223 -24.54 4.24 1.61
N TRP A 224 -23.99 4.12 0.38
CA TRP A 224 -23.99 2.88 -0.39
C TRP A 224 -22.63 2.58 -1.04
N ALA A 225 -22.02 1.45 -0.69
CA ALA A 225 -20.80 0.96 -1.31
C ALA A 225 -21.08 -0.20 -2.28
N ARG A 226 -20.45 -0.19 -3.47
CA ARG A 226 -20.62 -1.28 -4.45
C ARG A 226 -20.02 -2.60 -3.96
N CYS A 227 -20.74 -3.69 -4.22
CA CYS A 227 -20.25 -5.05 -4.01
C CYS A 227 -19.51 -5.56 -5.25
N VAL A 228 -18.57 -6.46 -5.04
CA VAL A 228 -17.97 -7.22 -6.13
C VAL A 228 -18.70 -8.54 -6.28
N VAL A 229 -19.31 -8.77 -7.45
CA VAL A 229 -19.86 -10.09 -7.80
C VAL A 229 -18.69 -11.04 -8.05
N ASP A 230 -18.76 -12.26 -7.51
CA ASP A 230 -17.70 -13.26 -7.71
C ASP A 230 -17.56 -13.62 -9.20
N ASP A 231 -16.31 -13.71 -9.69
CA ASP A 231 -15.97 -13.84 -11.12
C ASP A 231 -16.52 -15.13 -11.77
N ALA A 232 -16.97 -16.08 -10.93
CA ALA A 232 -17.75 -17.24 -11.32
C ALA A 232 -19.17 -17.14 -10.70
N GLU A 233 -20.17 -17.02 -11.59
CA GLU A 233 -21.58 -17.33 -11.37
C GLU A 233 -22.46 -16.23 -10.75
N ASP A 234 -22.89 -15.28 -11.58
CA ASP A 234 -24.33 -15.00 -11.68
C ASP A 234 -24.96 -16.03 -12.62
N THR A 235 -25.42 -17.14 -12.06
CA THR A 235 -26.11 -18.20 -12.82
C THR A 235 -27.59 -17.89 -13.06
N THR A 236 -28.10 -16.78 -12.50
CA THR A 236 -29.47 -16.33 -12.76
C THR A 236 -29.61 -15.68 -14.14
N LYS A 237 -28.48 -15.41 -14.83
CA LYS A 237 -28.44 -14.78 -16.16
C LYS A 237 -29.12 -13.40 -16.15
N GLY A 238 -28.87 -12.59 -15.12
CA GLY A 238 -29.56 -11.34 -14.90
C GLY A 238 -31.01 -11.54 -14.43
N LEU A 239 -31.22 -12.41 -13.44
CA LEU A 239 -32.53 -12.76 -12.88
C LEU A 239 -33.55 -13.32 -13.90
N ASN A 240 -33.07 -13.95 -14.97
CA ASN A 240 -33.88 -14.56 -16.02
C ASN A 240 -34.23 -16.03 -15.75
N THR A 241 -33.42 -16.71 -14.95
CA THR A 241 -33.60 -18.11 -14.58
C THR A 241 -33.29 -18.31 -13.11
N PRO A 242 -33.82 -19.37 -12.49
CA PRO A 242 -33.38 -19.77 -11.15
C PRO A 242 -31.87 -19.99 -11.13
N GLY A 243 -31.21 -19.54 -10.07
CA GLY A 243 -29.77 -19.63 -9.98
C GLY A 243 -29.24 -19.06 -8.67
N ARG A 244 -27.94 -18.84 -8.65
CA ARG A 244 -27.22 -18.25 -7.54
C ARG A 244 -26.36 -17.07 -7.97
N ILE A 245 -26.17 -16.16 -7.03
CA ILE A 245 -25.28 -15.00 -7.12
C ILE A 245 -24.45 -15.00 -5.84
N ARG A 246 -23.14 -14.78 -5.95
CA ARG A 246 -22.26 -14.60 -4.80
C ARG A 246 -21.63 -13.21 -4.82
N LEU A 247 -21.69 -12.55 -3.67
CA LEU A 247 -21.19 -11.18 -3.48
C LEU A 247 -20.08 -11.18 -2.45
N HIS A 248 -19.02 -10.45 -2.74
CA HIS A 248 -18.02 -10.07 -1.75
C HIS A 248 -18.44 -8.73 -1.16
N LEU A 249 -18.81 -8.75 0.11
CA LEU A 249 -19.28 -7.56 0.81
C LEU A 249 -18.08 -6.76 1.32
N PRO A 250 -18.05 -5.42 1.17
CA PRO A 250 -17.09 -4.58 1.86
C PRO A 250 -17.47 -4.44 3.34
N ASP A 251 -16.82 -3.51 4.06
CA ASP A 251 -17.28 -3.13 5.39
C ASP A 251 -18.65 -2.45 5.30
N MET A 252 -19.56 -2.85 6.19
CA MET A 252 -20.94 -2.40 6.23
C MET A 252 -21.20 -1.59 7.50
N GLY A 253 -22.13 -0.65 7.41
CA GLY A 253 -22.68 0.07 8.55
C GLY A 253 -24.20 -0.01 8.57
N ARG A 254 -24.79 0.19 9.75
CA ARG A 254 -26.23 0.24 9.90
C ARG A 254 -26.78 1.50 9.24
N PHE A 255 -27.85 1.35 8.48
CA PHE A 255 -28.52 2.46 7.82
C PHE A 255 -30.04 2.33 7.96
N THR A 256 -30.73 3.47 8.11
CA THR A 256 -32.19 3.46 8.28
C THR A 256 -32.88 3.52 6.93
N VAL A 257 -33.54 2.42 6.56
CA VAL A 257 -34.39 2.33 5.35
C VAL A 257 -35.79 1.92 5.80
N ASN A 258 -36.81 2.64 5.33
CA ASN A 258 -38.21 2.41 5.71
C ASN A 258 -38.40 2.25 7.24
N LYS A 259 -37.83 3.18 8.03
CA LYS A 259 -37.85 3.18 9.51
C LYS A 259 -37.18 1.98 10.19
N GLN A 260 -36.46 1.13 9.46
CA GLN A 260 -35.72 -0.01 9.99
C GLN A 260 -34.21 0.25 9.90
N ASN A 261 -33.52 0.16 11.03
CA ASN A 261 -32.07 0.36 11.12
C ASN A 261 -31.34 -0.99 11.09
N LEU A 262 -30.91 -1.42 9.90
CA LEU A 262 -30.32 -2.73 9.63
C LEU A 262 -29.04 -2.58 8.78
N TYR A 263 -28.33 -3.69 8.58
CA TYR A 263 -27.31 -3.80 7.54
C TYR A 263 -28.01 -4.17 6.23
N TRP A 264 -27.88 -3.35 5.20
CA TRP A 264 -28.61 -3.54 3.95
C TRP A 264 -27.68 -4.01 2.84
N VAL A 265 -28.12 -5.01 2.08
CA VAL A 265 -27.59 -5.34 0.76
C VAL A 265 -28.71 -5.07 -0.23
N ARG A 266 -28.49 -4.21 -1.22
CA ARG A 266 -29.49 -3.87 -2.22
C ARG A 266 -29.03 -4.20 -3.63
N LEU A 267 -29.99 -4.58 -4.46
CA LEU A 267 -29.87 -4.70 -5.90
C LEU A 267 -30.56 -3.49 -6.53
N ARG A 268 -29.83 -2.63 -7.22
CA ARG A 268 -30.36 -1.40 -7.83
C ARG A 268 -30.20 -1.40 -9.34
N LEU A 269 -31.21 -0.94 -10.08
CA LEU A 269 -31.08 -0.69 -11.51
C LEU A 269 -30.15 0.48 -11.79
N LEU A 270 -29.22 0.28 -12.73
CA LEU A 270 -28.29 1.29 -13.19
C LEU A 270 -29.05 2.43 -13.91
N HIS A 271 -28.51 3.64 -13.82
CA HIS A 271 -28.95 4.75 -14.68
C HIS A 271 -28.42 4.57 -16.11
N LYS A 272 -29.10 5.14 -17.11
CA LYS A 272 -28.72 4.96 -18.52
C LYS A 272 -27.32 5.47 -18.88
N ASP A 273 -26.85 6.49 -18.18
CA ASP A 273 -25.49 7.03 -18.29
C ASP A 273 -24.42 6.08 -17.72
N GLU A 274 -24.81 5.13 -16.86
CA GLU A 274 -23.94 4.08 -16.33
C GLU A 274 -23.84 2.85 -17.26
N TYR A 275 -24.56 2.81 -18.39
CA TYR A 275 -24.63 1.64 -19.26
C TYR A 275 -23.37 1.50 -20.14
N GLU A 276 -22.85 0.27 -20.22
CA GLU A 276 -21.88 -0.10 -21.24
C GLU A 276 -22.56 -0.40 -22.59
N SER A 277 -21.81 -0.35 -23.70
CA SER A 277 -22.36 -0.39 -25.07
C SER A 277 -23.24 -1.61 -25.43
N ARG A 278 -23.19 -2.69 -24.65
CA ARG A 278 -24.00 -3.91 -24.87
C ARG A 278 -25.14 -4.09 -23.85
N MET A 279 -25.19 -3.27 -22.79
CA MET A 279 -26.22 -3.35 -21.76
C MET A 279 -27.59 -2.97 -22.34
N ARG A 280 -28.63 -3.66 -21.86
CA ARG A 280 -30.03 -3.42 -22.26
C ARG A 280 -30.88 -3.28 -21.01
N PRO A 281 -31.86 -2.36 -20.98
CA PRO A 281 -32.76 -2.22 -19.85
C PRO A 281 -33.73 -3.41 -19.77
N TYR A 282 -34.26 -3.67 -18.57
CA TYR A 282 -35.36 -4.62 -18.39
C TYR A 282 -36.62 -4.13 -19.12
N ARG A 283 -37.28 -5.03 -19.86
CA ARG A 283 -38.60 -4.74 -20.43
C ARG A 283 -39.74 -5.08 -19.47
N ASN A 284 -39.55 -6.17 -18.71
CA ASN A 284 -40.46 -6.65 -17.69
C ASN A 284 -39.68 -6.82 -16.37
N THR A 285 -40.35 -6.63 -15.23
CA THR A 285 -39.74 -6.91 -13.93
C THR A 285 -39.49 -8.41 -13.75
N PRO A 286 -38.29 -8.81 -13.28
CA PRO A 286 -38.09 -10.15 -12.76
C PRO A 286 -39.07 -10.43 -11.61
N ARG A 287 -39.58 -11.66 -11.59
CA ARG A 287 -40.42 -12.17 -10.50
C ARG A 287 -39.64 -13.18 -9.68
N LEU A 288 -39.48 -12.88 -8.41
CA LEU A 288 -38.78 -13.70 -7.42
C LEU A 288 -39.81 -14.50 -6.63
N ARG A 289 -39.75 -15.83 -6.74
CA ARG A 289 -40.64 -16.77 -6.02
C ARG A 289 -40.05 -17.19 -4.69
N GLN A 290 -38.74 -17.40 -4.67
CA GLN A 290 -38.02 -17.81 -3.47
C GLN A 290 -36.64 -17.18 -3.44
N ALA A 291 -36.20 -16.79 -2.24
CA ALA A 291 -34.80 -16.41 -2.01
C ALA A 291 -34.27 -17.10 -0.77
N ALA A 292 -33.04 -17.61 -0.85
CA ALA A 292 -32.28 -18.08 0.30
C ALA A 292 -30.94 -17.37 0.35
N VAL A 293 -30.51 -16.97 1.55
CA VAL A 293 -29.28 -16.23 1.78
C VAL A 293 -28.39 -17.02 2.73
N SER A 294 -27.11 -17.13 2.39
CA SER A 294 -26.14 -17.93 3.15
C SER A 294 -24.73 -17.35 3.05
N SER A 295 -23.94 -17.50 4.11
CA SER A 295 -22.51 -17.14 4.08
C SER A 295 -21.70 -18.29 3.49
N TRP A 296 -20.90 -18.00 2.47
CA TRP A 296 -20.00 -18.95 1.80
C TRP A 296 -18.53 -18.74 2.16
N GLY A 297 -18.24 -17.75 2.99
CA GLY A 297 -16.90 -17.39 3.39
C GLY A 297 -16.85 -16.00 4.00
N GLY A 298 -15.64 -15.53 4.23
CA GLY A 298 -15.39 -14.15 4.61
C GLY A 298 -13.92 -13.81 4.49
N ALA A 299 -13.60 -12.53 4.64
CA ALA A 299 -12.27 -12.02 4.35
C ALA A 299 -11.67 -11.33 5.58
N ALA A 300 -10.44 -11.70 5.91
CA ALA A 300 -9.71 -11.16 7.05
C ALA A 300 -8.38 -10.55 6.61
N TRP A 301 -7.97 -9.46 7.25
CA TRP A 301 -6.68 -8.84 6.99
C TRP A 301 -5.55 -9.73 7.49
N ALA A 302 -4.54 -9.89 6.65
CA ALA A 302 -3.30 -10.59 7.00
C ALA A 302 -2.09 -9.77 6.55
N THR A 303 -1.02 -9.91 7.31
CA THR A 303 0.25 -9.19 7.11
C THR A 303 1.36 -10.20 6.84
N HIS A 304 2.26 -9.89 5.88
CA HIS A 304 3.43 -10.71 5.56
C HIS A 304 4.37 -10.77 6.78
N SER A 305 4.16 -11.78 7.62
CA SER A 305 4.83 -11.92 8.90
C SER A 305 4.70 -13.33 9.41
N GLN A 306 5.74 -13.80 10.09
CA GLN A 306 5.75 -15.01 10.89
C GLN A 306 6.11 -14.65 12.33
N VAL A 307 5.68 -15.49 13.27
CA VAL A 307 5.83 -15.23 14.70
C VAL A 307 6.80 -16.23 15.30
N ILE A 308 7.83 -15.71 15.97
CA ILE A 308 8.63 -16.51 16.91
C ILE A 308 8.14 -16.21 18.32
N SER A 309 7.93 -17.27 19.10
CA SER A 309 7.43 -17.18 20.47
C SER A 309 8.43 -17.78 21.45
N ARG A 310 8.60 -17.11 22.60
CA ARG A 310 9.41 -17.53 23.74
C ARG A 310 10.85 -17.92 23.34
N GLU A 311 11.52 -17.05 22.60
CA GLU A 311 12.93 -17.26 22.28
C GLU A 311 13.79 -17.01 23.53
N MET A 312 14.61 -18.00 23.88
CA MET A 312 15.60 -17.88 24.94
C MET A 312 16.89 -17.29 24.38
N LEU A 313 17.20 -16.05 24.75
CA LEU A 313 18.39 -15.33 24.27
C LEU A 313 19.67 -15.77 24.97
N GLY A 314 19.55 -16.13 26.25
CA GLY A 314 20.68 -16.50 27.09
C GLY A 314 20.44 -16.21 28.57
N GLN A 315 21.50 -16.35 29.36
CA GLN A 315 21.50 -16.03 30.78
C GLN A 315 22.34 -14.80 31.05
N SER A 316 21.90 -13.97 31.98
CA SER A 316 22.68 -12.83 32.37
C SER A 316 23.90 -13.21 33.21
N ASP A 317 25.04 -12.57 32.95
CA ASP A 317 26.24 -12.71 33.77
C ASP A 317 26.30 -11.70 34.94
N GLY A 318 25.33 -10.77 35.01
CA GLY A 318 25.25 -9.71 36.01
C GLY A 318 26.18 -8.52 35.76
N SER A 319 26.83 -8.42 34.59
CA SER A 319 27.66 -7.28 34.20
C SER A 319 26.83 -6.16 33.51
N PRO A 320 27.21 -4.89 33.63
CA PRO A 320 26.54 -3.81 32.90
C PRO A 320 26.85 -3.86 31.40
N GLY A 321 25.92 -3.41 30.56
CA GLY A 321 26.14 -3.29 29.11
C GLY A 321 26.15 -4.61 28.33
N GLN A 322 25.58 -5.68 28.88
CA GLN A 322 25.43 -6.97 28.18
C GLN A 322 24.66 -6.82 26.86
N SER A 323 25.01 -7.63 25.87
CA SER A 323 24.30 -7.72 24.59
C SER A 323 23.97 -9.16 24.21
N PHE A 324 22.85 -9.33 23.51
CA PHE A 324 22.32 -10.61 23.05
C PHE A 324 21.78 -10.46 21.62
N GLN A 325 21.62 -11.57 20.91
CA GLN A 325 21.15 -11.58 19.53
C GLN A 325 19.91 -12.46 19.38
N LEU A 326 18.92 -11.96 18.63
CA LEU A 326 17.81 -12.78 18.15
C LEU A 326 18.27 -13.71 17.02
N GLN A 327 17.67 -14.90 16.94
CA GLN A 327 18.01 -15.88 15.91
C GLN A 327 17.54 -15.48 14.51
N VAL A 328 16.43 -14.75 14.40
CA VAL A 328 15.80 -14.41 13.12
C VAL A 328 15.69 -12.91 12.95
N THR A 329 16.28 -12.39 11.88
CA THR A 329 16.35 -10.96 11.54
C THR A 329 16.22 -10.77 10.02
N PRO A 330 15.81 -9.60 9.53
CA PRO A 330 15.30 -8.46 10.30
C PRO A 330 13.91 -8.73 10.91
N ILE A 331 13.60 -8.02 11.99
CA ILE A 331 12.31 -8.10 12.70
C ILE A 331 11.43 -6.88 12.38
N LEU A 332 10.12 -7.07 12.49
CA LEU A 332 9.15 -6.00 12.30
C LEU A 332 9.10 -5.06 13.50
N ARG A 333 8.47 -3.90 13.32
CA ARG A 333 8.22 -2.95 14.41
C ARG A 333 7.43 -3.61 15.54
N ARG A 334 7.94 -3.45 16.77
CA ARG A 334 7.38 -4.08 17.97
C ARG A 334 5.98 -3.55 18.27
N ARG A 335 5.06 -4.46 18.56
CA ARG A 335 3.77 -4.18 19.21
C ARG A 335 3.91 -4.28 20.73
N PRO A 336 2.99 -3.71 21.53
CA PRO A 336 3.09 -3.74 23.00
C PRO A 336 3.23 -5.15 23.60
N GLU A 337 2.70 -6.19 22.95
CA GLU A 337 2.82 -7.58 23.36
C GLU A 337 4.16 -8.25 23.01
N GLU A 338 5.00 -7.60 22.20
CA GLU A 338 6.29 -8.12 21.71
C GLU A 338 7.43 -7.59 22.58
N MET A 339 7.67 -8.25 23.72
CA MET A 339 8.49 -7.73 24.81
C MET A 339 9.50 -8.74 25.37
N LEU A 340 10.57 -8.21 25.96
CA LEU A 340 11.54 -8.96 26.75
C LEU A 340 10.99 -9.25 28.17
N VAL A 341 11.11 -10.50 28.59
CA VAL A 341 10.92 -10.92 29.98
C VAL A 341 12.23 -11.45 30.53
N VAL A 342 12.64 -10.90 31.67
CA VAL A 342 13.76 -11.40 32.46
C VAL A 342 13.20 -12.23 33.60
N GLN A 343 13.57 -13.51 33.61
CA GLN A 343 13.12 -14.49 34.58
C GLN A 343 14.24 -14.78 35.59
N ASP A 344 14.01 -14.47 36.85
CA ASP A 344 14.91 -14.76 37.97
C ASP A 344 14.23 -15.73 38.94
N GLY A 345 14.59 -17.02 38.85
CA GLY A 345 13.87 -18.09 39.54
C GLY A 345 12.42 -18.20 39.08
N GLU A 346 11.47 -17.99 39.99
CA GLU A 346 10.02 -17.97 39.69
C GLU A 346 9.51 -16.56 39.32
N GLU A 347 10.31 -15.51 39.54
CA GLU A 347 9.89 -14.14 39.23
C GLU A 347 10.09 -13.81 37.75
N ASN A 348 9.04 -13.35 37.08
CA ASN A 348 9.10 -12.82 35.73
C ASN A 348 8.93 -11.30 35.77
N ARG A 349 9.90 -10.57 35.23
CA ARG A 349 9.84 -9.11 35.11
C ARG A 349 9.85 -8.71 33.64
N VAL A 350 8.87 -7.91 33.24
CA VAL A 350 8.82 -7.31 31.90
C VAL A 350 9.78 -6.12 31.88
N TRP A 351 10.62 -6.07 30.85
CA TRP A 351 11.50 -4.92 30.61
C TRP A 351 10.90 -4.08 29.48
N ALA A 352 11.12 -2.76 29.53
CA ALA A 352 10.59 -1.84 28.54
C ALA A 352 11.66 -1.51 27.48
N GLU A 353 11.25 -1.51 26.22
CA GLU A 353 12.10 -1.06 25.13
C GLU A 353 12.20 0.47 25.12
N VAL A 354 13.42 0.99 25.03
CA VAL A 354 13.70 2.42 24.88
C VAL A 354 14.59 2.65 23.66
N PRO A 355 14.52 3.82 22.99
CA PRO A 355 15.38 4.12 21.85
C PRO A 355 16.86 4.27 22.24
N ASN A 356 17.13 4.74 23.46
CA ASN A 356 18.46 4.84 24.04
C ASN A 356 18.38 4.93 25.57
N PHE A 357 19.53 4.79 26.23
CA PHE A 357 19.62 4.80 27.69
C PHE A 357 19.86 6.19 28.33
N ALA A 358 19.85 7.28 27.57
CA ALA A 358 20.27 8.60 28.08
C ALA A 358 19.40 9.10 29.25
N GLN A 359 18.12 8.72 29.26
CA GLN A 359 17.15 9.07 30.30
C GLN A 359 16.95 7.95 31.35
N SER A 360 17.61 6.80 31.18
CA SER A 360 17.46 5.66 32.08
C SER A 360 18.26 5.84 33.38
N THR A 361 17.64 5.49 34.49
CA THR A 361 18.24 5.44 35.83
C THR A 361 18.69 4.02 36.19
N ALA A 362 19.39 3.86 37.30
CA ALA A 362 19.94 2.58 37.75
C ALA A 362 18.89 1.51 38.09
N VAL A 363 17.62 1.89 38.25
CA VAL A 363 16.51 0.98 38.61
C VAL A 363 15.58 0.70 37.44
N ASP A 364 15.71 1.44 36.34
CA ASP A 364 14.81 1.30 35.19
C ASP A 364 15.13 0.03 34.41
N THR A 365 14.17 -0.88 34.32
CA THR A 365 14.26 -2.14 33.57
C THR A 365 14.10 -1.87 32.08
N HIS A 366 15.13 -1.26 31.48
CA HIS A 366 15.16 -0.83 30.09
C HIS A 366 16.11 -1.67 29.24
N TYR A 367 15.71 -1.92 28.00
CA TYR A 367 16.57 -2.49 26.95
C TYR A 367 16.43 -1.71 25.65
N THR A 368 17.40 -1.84 24.76
CA THR A 368 17.31 -1.37 23.37
C THR A 368 17.33 -2.60 22.46
N LEU A 369 16.62 -2.58 21.34
CA LEU A 369 16.64 -3.67 20.35
C LEU A 369 16.73 -3.11 18.94
N ASP A 370 17.80 -3.44 18.21
CA ASP A 370 17.94 -3.10 16.80
C ASP A 370 17.12 -4.07 15.95
N SER A 371 16.20 -3.53 15.14
CA SER A 371 15.27 -4.36 14.36
C SER A 371 15.89 -4.96 13.10
N VAL A 372 17.00 -4.39 12.61
CA VAL A 372 17.69 -4.90 11.43
C VAL A 372 18.68 -5.97 11.82
N THR A 373 19.46 -5.73 12.89
CA THR A 373 20.50 -6.67 13.33
C THR A 373 20.02 -7.70 14.36
N GLY A 374 18.90 -7.44 15.05
CA GLY A 374 18.40 -8.27 16.15
C GLY A 374 19.15 -8.09 17.46
N GLU A 375 20.02 -7.08 17.56
CA GLU A 375 20.87 -6.89 18.73
C GLU A 375 20.10 -6.25 19.87
N LEU A 376 19.93 -7.02 20.95
CA LEU A 376 19.40 -6.56 22.22
C LEU A 376 20.55 -6.09 23.11
N ARG A 377 20.44 -4.91 23.71
CA ARG A 377 21.43 -4.38 24.66
C ARG A 377 20.79 -3.94 25.97
N PHE A 378 21.57 -4.02 27.04
CA PHE A 378 21.25 -3.46 28.35
C PHE A 378 22.07 -2.21 28.66
N GLY A 379 21.59 -1.44 29.62
CA GLY A 379 22.22 -0.19 30.05
C GLY A 379 23.69 -0.36 30.50
N PRO A 380 24.62 0.49 30.03
CA PRO A 380 26.00 0.46 30.47
C PRO A 380 26.17 1.13 31.85
N ALA A 381 27.33 0.89 32.46
CA ALA A 381 27.80 1.63 33.63
C ALA A 381 29.03 2.46 33.24
N ILE A 382 28.94 3.78 33.37
CA ILE A 382 29.98 4.72 32.95
C ILE A 382 30.60 5.38 34.18
N ARG A 383 31.92 5.36 34.23
CA ARG A 383 32.69 6.07 35.26
C ARG A 383 32.62 7.58 35.04
N GLN A 384 32.24 8.31 36.07
CA GLN A 384 32.16 9.75 36.08
C GLN A 384 33.52 10.39 36.42
N PRO A 385 33.72 11.69 36.15
CA PRO A 385 34.96 12.40 36.48
C PRO A 385 35.33 12.37 37.96
N ASP A 386 34.33 12.29 38.85
CA ASP A 386 34.51 12.17 40.31
C ASP A 386 34.88 10.74 40.75
N GLY A 387 35.01 9.80 39.81
CA GLY A 387 35.32 8.40 40.06
C GLY A 387 34.11 7.52 40.39
N SER A 388 32.92 8.09 40.56
CA SER A 388 31.68 7.33 40.78
C SER A 388 31.25 6.57 39.52
N MET A 389 30.47 5.49 39.70
CA MET A 389 29.92 4.71 38.59
C MET A 389 28.44 5.04 38.43
N LYS A 390 28.06 5.67 37.32
CA LYS A 390 26.66 5.92 36.97
C LYS A 390 26.14 4.79 36.08
N ARG A 391 25.01 4.20 36.44
CA ARG A 391 24.32 3.18 35.64
C ARG A 391 23.19 3.81 34.84
N PHE A 392 23.08 3.42 33.58
CA PHE A 392 22.06 3.91 32.65
C PHE A 392 21.04 2.82 32.35
N GLY A 393 20.43 2.28 33.40
CA GLY A 393 19.54 1.12 33.35
C GLY A 393 19.82 0.12 34.46
N ALA A 394 18.81 -0.65 34.84
CA ALA A 394 18.97 -1.82 35.68
C ALA A 394 19.82 -2.88 34.97
N ILE A 395 20.53 -3.68 35.76
CA ILE A 395 21.31 -4.82 35.27
C ILE A 395 20.49 -6.08 35.56
N PRO A 396 20.25 -6.96 34.58
CA PRO A 396 19.56 -8.21 34.85
C PRO A 396 20.32 -9.02 35.92
N PRO A 397 19.62 -9.67 36.87
CA PRO A 397 20.27 -10.48 37.90
C PRO A 397 21.12 -11.59 37.30
N ARG A 398 22.27 -11.89 37.90
CA ARG A 398 23.15 -12.96 37.44
C ARG A 398 22.42 -14.31 37.48
N GLY A 399 22.44 -15.04 36.37
CA GLY A 399 21.73 -16.30 36.19
C GLY A 399 20.28 -16.15 35.74
N ALA A 400 19.75 -14.93 35.64
CA ALA A 400 18.40 -14.70 35.13
C ALA A 400 18.32 -15.07 33.63
N ASN A 401 17.26 -15.76 33.26
CA ASN A 401 16.98 -16.13 31.88
C ASN A 401 16.38 -14.94 31.14
N LEU A 402 16.87 -14.68 29.93
CA LEU A 402 16.40 -13.61 29.06
C LEU A 402 15.55 -14.21 27.95
N ILE A 403 14.24 -13.97 28.02
CA ILE A 403 13.28 -14.60 27.12
C ILE A 403 12.54 -13.51 26.36
N PHE A 404 12.69 -13.47 25.04
CA PHE A 404 11.84 -12.63 24.20
C PHE A 404 10.50 -13.34 23.98
N GLN A 405 9.42 -12.81 24.54
CA GLN A 405 8.14 -13.53 24.60
C GLN A 405 7.56 -13.78 23.23
N ARG A 406 7.66 -12.80 22.34
CA ARG A 406 7.14 -12.87 20.98
C ARG A 406 7.76 -11.78 20.14
N TYR A 407 8.09 -12.08 18.90
CA TYR A 407 8.39 -11.07 17.89
C TYR A 407 7.97 -11.56 16.51
N ARG A 408 7.78 -10.62 15.59
CA ARG A 408 7.47 -10.90 14.19
C ARG A 408 8.66 -10.61 13.32
N TYR A 409 8.87 -11.47 12.32
CA TYR A 409 9.84 -11.27 11.26
C TYR A 409 9.18 -11.46 9.90
N GLY A 410 9.88 -11.05 8.84
CA GLY A 410 9.38 -11.03 7.47
C GLY A 410 9.23 -9.60 6.97
N GLY A 411 8.08 -9.30 6.38
CA GLY A 411 7.86 -8.05 5.67
C GLY A 411 8.71 -7.94 4.39
N GLY A 412 9.11 -6.74 4.02
CA GLY A 412 9.92 -6.55 2.81
C GLY A 412 9.10 -6.52 1.51
N LEU A 413 9.81 -6.27 0.41
CA LEU A 413 9.25 -6.28 -0.94
C LEU A 413 8.77 -7.67 -1.37
N GLU A 414 9.34 -8.74 -0.81
CA GLU A 414 8.92 -10.13 -1.07
C GLU A 414 7.45 -10.37 -0.73
N GLY A 415 6.91 -9.67 0.27
CA GLY A 415 5.49 -9.73 0.60
C GLY A 415 4.58 -9.11 -0.46
N ASN A 416 5.08 -8.31 -1.41
CA ASN A 416 4.25 -7.68 -2.43
C ASN A 416 3.92 -8.66 -3.56
N VAL A 417 2.94 -9.53 -3.31
CA VAL A 417 2.52 -10.58 -4.24
C VAL A 417 1.26 -10.21 -5.03
N GLN A 418 1.15 -10.73 -6.24
CA GLN A 418 -0.03 -10.53 -7.08
C GLN A 418 -1.28 -11.22 -6.51
N ALA A 419 -2.45 -10.90 -7.06
CA ALA A 419 -3.68 -11.61 -6.76
C ALA A 419 -3.53 -13.12 -7.01
N ASN A 420 -4.22 -13.92 -6.21
CA ASN A 420 -4.30 -15.39 -6.25
C ASN A 420 -3.02 -16.16 -5.90
N ILE A 421 -1.93 -15.47 -5.54
CA ILE A 421 -0.67 -16.10 -5.14
C ILE A 421 -0.77 -16.76 -3.75
N ILE A 422 -1.44 -16.12 -2.80
CA ILE A 422 -1.65 -16.63 -1.44
C ILE A 422 -2.87 -17.54 -1.48
N ASN A 423 -2.66 -18.85 -1.50
CA ASN A 423 -3.70 -19.84 -1.79
C ASN A 423 -3.65 -21.09 -0.88
N THR A 424 -2.65 -21.17 0.00
CA THR A 424 -2.39 -22.33 0.86
C THR A 424 -2.69 -21.98 2.31
N LEU A 425 -3.44 -22.82 2.99
CA LEU A 425 -3.70 -22.69 4.43
C LEU A 425 -2.65 -23.51 5.20
N LYS A 426 -1.81 -22.86 6.02
CA LYS A 426 -0.77 -23.55 6.81
C LYS A 426 -1.36 -24.13 8.10
N THR A 427 -2.30 -23.41 8.70
CA THR A 427 -3.04 -23.85 9.89
C THR A 427 -4.44 -24.28 9.51
N ALA A 428 -4.75 -25.57 9.56
CA ALA A 428 -6.08 -26.07 9.19
C ALA A 428 -7.17 -25.50 10.12
N ILE A 429 -8.22 -24.94 9.52
CA ILE A 429 -9.42 -24.45 10.21
C ILE A 429 -10.61 -25.31 9.76
N PRO A 430 -11.41 -25.87 10.68
CA PRO A 430 -12.61 -26.63 10.34
C PRO A 430 -13.53 -25.87 9.36
N PHE A 431 -14.12 -26.61 8.42
CA PHE A 431 -15.06 -26.10 7.41
C PHE A 431 -14.48 -25.13 6.37
N ILE A 432 -13.22 -24.72 6.46
CA ILE A 432 -12.55 -23.90 5.45
C ILE A 432 -11.99 -24.82 4.35
N ALA A 433 -12.46 -24.63 3.12
CA ALA A 433 -12.07 -25.42 1.96
C ALA A 433 -10.86 -24.86 1.22
N ARG A 434 -10.76 -23.53 1.11
CA ARG A 434 -9.66 -22.85 0.42
C ARG A 434 -9.48 -21.43 0.92
N VAL A 435 -8.29 -20.88 0.70
CA VAL A 435 -7.97 -19.47 0.93
C VAL A 435 -7.48 -18.85 -0.38
N VAL A 436 -7.71 -17.55 -0.55
CA VAL A 436 -7.20 -16.81 -1.71
C VAL A 436 -7.07 -15.33 -1.38
N ASN A 437 -5.99 -14.66 -1.81
CA ASN A 437 -5.97 -13.20 -1.89
C ASN A 437 -6.57 -12.75 -3.23
N ARG A 438 -7.75 -12.15 -3.23
CA ARG A 438 -8.36 -11.67 -4.49
C ARG A 438 -7.70 -10.42 -5.04
N GLN A 439 -7.12 -9.63 -4.16
CA GLN A 439 -6.35 -8.44 -4.49
C GLN A 439 -4.86 -8.70 -4.22
N PRO A 440 -3.95 -7.99 -4.93
CA PRO A 440 -2.52 -8.03 -4.61
C PRO A 440 -2.25 -7.65 -3.16
N ALA A 441 -1.24 -8.28 -2.57
CA ALA A 441 -0.65 -7.82 -1.33
C ALA A 441 0.28 -6.63 -1.63
N SER A 442 0.23 -5.58 -0.82
CA SER A 442 0.98 -4.34 -1.07
C SER A 442 1.42 -3.65 0.22
N GLY A 443 2.28 -2.64 0.12
CA GLY A 443 2.82 -1.86 1.25
C GLY A 443 4.08 -2.44 1.89
N GLY A 444 4.59 -3.57 1.41
CA GLY A 444 5.84 -4.15 1.90
C GLY A 444 7.06 -3.34 1.44
N LEU A 445 7.99 -3.07 2.36
CA LEU A 445 9.26 -2.39 2.10
C LEU A 445 10.40 -3.10 2.81
N ASP A 446 11.52 -3.31 2.11
CA ASP A 446 12.72 -3.91 2.71
C ASP A 446 13.29 -3.04 3.83
N ALA A 447 14.04 -3.68 4.73
CA ALA A 447 14.86 -2.98 5.71
C ALA A 447 15.75 -1.94 5.00
N GLU A 448 15.95 -0.79 5.63
CA GLU A 448 16.71 0.28 5.02
C GLU A 448 18.18 -0.13 4.82
N LYS A 449 18.65 -0.02 3.58
CA LYS A 449 20.07 -0.22 3.25
C LYS A 449 20.89 0.98 3.72
N LEU A 450 22.16 0.73 4.05
CA LEU A 450 23.09 1.76 4.52
C LEU A 450 23.15 2.98 3.59
N GLU A 451 23.23 2.78 2.26
CA GLU A 451 23.28 3.87 1.29
C GLU A 451 22.03 4.74 1.29
N ALA A 452 20.85 4.16 1.53
CA ALA A 452 19.61 4.91 1.69
C ALA A 452 19.61 5.71 3.01
N ALA A 453 20.12 5.12 4.09
CA ALA A 453 20.30 5.82 5.37
C ALA A 453 21.27 7.00 5.24
N LYS A 454 22.37 6.85 4.48
CA LYS A 454 23.31 7.95 4.19
C LYS A 454 22.63 9.12 3.47
N MET A 455 21.64 8.84 2.61
CA MET A 455 20.85 9.86 1.92
C MET A 455 19.77 10.49 2.81
N ARG A 456 19.23 9.75 3.78
CA ARG A 456 18.26 10.24 4.77
C ARG A 456 18.89 11.13 5.84
N ALA A 457 20.10 10.78 6.30
CA ALA A 457 20.77 11.44 7.42
C ALA A 457 20.86 12.98 7.30
N PRO A 458 21.26 13.57 6.16
CA PRO A 458 21.30 15.03 6.00
C PRO A 458 19.93 15.69 6.13
N ALA A 459 18.88 15.06 5.60
CA ALA A 459 17.52 15.59 5.67
C ALA A 459 17.01 15.62 7.13
N LEU A 460 17.29 14.56 7.89
CA LEU A 460 16.93 14.46 9.30
C LEU A 460 17.70 15.47 10.17
N LEU A 461 19.00 15.69 9.89
CA LEU A 461 19.81 16.72 10.56
C LEU A 461 19.37 18.14 10.20
N ARG A 462 18.88 18.35 8.98
CA ARG A 462 18.37 19.65 8.53
C ARG A 462 17.04 19.98 9.20
N SER A 463 16.10 19.03 9.26
CA SER A 463 14.79 19.26 9.85
C SER A 463 14.82 19.31 11.37
N GLN A 464 15.69 18.54 12.03
CA GLN A 464 15.76 18.41 13.50
C GLN A 464 14.38 18.14 14.13
N ASP A 465 13.60 17.26 13.50
CA ASP A 465 12.21 16.95 13.87
C ASP A 465 11.26 18.17 13.92
N ARG A 466 11.55 19.21 13.13
CA ARG A 466 10.72 20.42 12.99
C ARG A 466 10.35 20.68 11.54
N ALA A 467 9.07 21.02 11.32
CA ALA A 467 8.53 21.34 10.01
C ALA A 467 8.59 22.87 9.79
N VAL A 468 9.64 23.32 9.09
CA VAL A 468 9.90 24.74 8.83
C VAL A 468 9.76 25.08 7.34
N THR A 469 10.44 24.35 6.46
CA THR A 469 10.36 24.54 5.01
C THR A 469 9.41 23.53 4.36
N GLU A 470 8.94 23.80 3.13
CA GLU A 470 8.12 22.86 2.35
C GLU A 470 8.74 21.46 2.29
N ALA A 471 10.05 21.40 2.06
CA ALA A 471 10.79 20.14 2.00
C ALA A 471 10.86 19.42 3.36
N ASP A 472 10.80 20.13 4.49
CA ASP A 472 10.74 19.50 5.82
C ASP A 472 9.36 18.93 6.09
N PHE A 473 8.28 19.64 5.71
CA PHE A 473 6.91 19.12 5.77
C PHE A 473 6.76 17.84 4.92
N GLU A 474 7.26 17.84 3.68
CA GLU A 474 7.24 16.64 2.84
C GLU A 474 8.01 15.47 3.45
N PHE A 475 9.23 15.74 3.95
CA PHE A 475 10.08 14.72 4.53
C PHE A 475 9.42 14.07 5.76
N LEU A 476 8.94 14.91 6.70
CA LEU A 476 8.29 14.45 7.93
C LEU A 476 6.98 13.72 7.64
N ALA A 477 6.18 14.20 6.69
CA ALA A 477 4.95 13.52 6.29
C ALA A 477 5.26 12.14 5.68
N ARG A 478 6.21 12.03 4.75
CA ARG A 478 6.62 10.73 4.18
C ARG A 478 7.20 9.79 5.23
N GLU A 479 7.94 10.33 6.20
CA GLU A 479 8.47 9.56 7.33
C GLU A 479 7.35 9.01 8.21
N ALA A 480 6.34 9.82 8.52
CA ALA A 480 5.18 9.42 9.32
C ALA A 480 4.34 8.34 8.62
N LEU A 481 4.17 8.42 7.30
CA LEU A 481 3.33 7.49 6.54
C LEU A 481 4.00 6.14 6.27
N ARG A 482 5.34 6.06 6.28
CA ARG A 482 6.10 4.85 5.89
C ARG A 482 5.62 3.56 6.58
N ASN A 483 5.34 3.63 7.88
CA ASN A 483 4.96 2.47 8.71
C ASN A 483 3.44 2.29 8.83
N THR A 484 2.68 2.92 7.93
CA THR A 484 1.21 2.87 7.90
C THR A 484 0.75 2.21 6.60
N GLY A 485 -0.56 1.94 6.49
CA GLY A 485 -1.15 1.50 5.22
C GLY A 485 -1.09 2.55 4.09
N TRP A 486 -0.56 3.75 4.37
CA TRP A 486 -0.45 4.88 3.45
C TRP A 486 0.98 5.19 3.01
N GLY A 487 1.94 4.30 3.26
CA GLY A 487 3.37 4.51 2.93
C GLY A 487 3.65 4.83 1.45
N ASP A 488 2.78 4.34 0.55
CA ASP A 488 2.89 4.53 -0.89
C ASP A 488 2.17 5.79 -1.43
N TYR A 489 1.65 6.65 -0.53
CA TYR A 489 0.95 7.87 -0.93
C TYR A 489 1.95 8.93 -1.40
N ARG A 490 1.61 9.63 -2.49
CA ARG A 490 2.46 10.71 -2.99
C ARG A 490 2.12 11.99 -2.22
N VAL A 491 3.12 12.52 -1.52
CA VAL A 491 3.00 13.74 -0.71
C VAL A 491 3.81 14.87 -1.35
N HIS A 492 3.20 16.05 -1.44
CA HIS A 492 3.84 17.29 -1.87
C HIS A 492 3.42 18.45 -0.98
N CYS A 493 4.35 19.30 -0.57
CA CYS A 493 4.07 20.47 0.23
C CYS A 493 4.29 21.71 -0.61
N LEU A 494 3.38 22.68 -0.51
CA LEU A 494 3.60 24.01 -1.05
C LEU A 494 3.20 25.10 -0.05
N GLN A 495 3.95 26.18 -0.10
CA GLN A 495 3.57 27.46 0.45
C GLN A 495 2.92 28.25 -0.69
N PRO A 496 1.63 28.65 -0.57
CA PRO A 496 0.98 29.44 -1.61
C PRO A 496 1.71 30.77 -1.81
N LEU A 497 2.26 30.96 -3.02
CA LEU A 497 2.87 32.22 -3.45
C LEU A 497 1.80 33.24 -3.84
N PRO A 498 2.10 34.55 -3.77
CA PRO A 498 1.14 35.58 -4.13
C PRO A 498 0.81 35.49 -5.62
N SER A 499 -0.46 35.26 -5.96
CA SER A 499 -0.98 35.44 -7.32
C SER A 499 -1.88 36.68 -7.37
N ARG A 500 -2.14 37.23 -8.57
CA ARG A 500 -2.98 38.41 -8.75
C ARG A 500 -4.44 38.22 -8.27
N GLU A 501 -4.89 36.98 -8.13
CA GLU A 501 -6.30 36.63 -7.89
C GLU A 501 -6.57 35.99 -6.52
N SER A 502 -5.53 35.61 -5.76
CA SER A 502 -5.72 34.88 -4.48
C SER A 502 -5.12 35.60 -3.29
N ARG A 503 -5.94 35.79 -2.25
CA ARG A 503 -5.57 36.46 -0.99
C ARG A 503 -4.80 35.44 -0.13
N ILE A 504 -3.48 35.53 -0.07
CA ILE A 504 -2.69 34.64 0.80
C ILE A 504 -3.05 34.92 2.25
N ILE A 505 -3.31 33.84 2.99
CA ILE A 505 -3.34 33.87 4.45
C ILE A 505 -1.89 33.65 4.92
N PRO A 506 -1.25 34.63 5.60
CA PRO A 506 0.10 34.46 6.12
C PRO A 506 0.22 33.22 7.00
N GLY A 507 1.30 32.46 6.81
CA GLY A 507 1.54 31.20 7.54
C GLY A 507 0.78 29.99 6.98
N GLN A 508 -0.04 30.13 5.93
CA GLN A 508 -0.70 28.99 5.31
C GLN A 508 0.31 28.07 4.60
N VAL A 509 0.18 26.77 4.82
CA VAL A 509 0.94 25.72 4.14
C VAL A 509 -0.04 24.65 3.66
N TYR A 510 0.07 24.23 2.41
CA TYR A 510 -0.72 23.14 1.85
C TYR A 510 0.11 21.87 1.78
N LEU A 511 -0.38 20.81 2.40
CA LEU A 511 0.16 19.47 2.25
C LEU A 511 -0.80 18.68 1.34
N LEU A 512 -0.40 18.55 0.08
CA LEU A 512 -1.13 17.82 -0.93
C LEU A 512 -0.79 16.35 -0.86
N ILE A 513 -1.83 15.52 -0.85
CA ILE A 513 -1.68 14.07 -0.82
C ILE A 513 -2.40 13.48 -2.02
N ILE A 514 -1.79 12.51 -2.68
CA ILE A 514 -2.42 11.68 -3.70
C ILE A 514 -2.41 10.24 -3.19
N PRO A 515 -3.58 9.61 -2.98
CA PRO A 515 -3.67 8.22 -2.56
C PRO A 515 -2.93 7.27 -3.50
N HIS A 516 -2.41 6.17 -2.94
CA HIS A 516 -1.89 5.08 -3.75
C HIS A 516 -3.01 4.40 -4.54
N ILE A 517 -2.74 4.06 -5.81
CA ILE A 517 -3.63 3.29 -6.68
C ILE A 517 -2.92 2.00 -7.05
N GLN A 518 -3.59 0.85 -6.87
CA GLN A 518 -3.01 -0.48 -7.07
C GLN A 518 -2.52 -0.73 -8.50
N ASP A 519 -3.25 -0.24 -9.52
CA ASP A 519 -2.81 -0.28 -10.92
C ASP A 519 -2.88 1.12 -11.54
N PRO A 520 -1.86 1.95 -11.33
CA PRO A 520 -1.84 3.30 -11.85
C PRO A 520 -1.50 3.34 -13.35
N ALA A 521 -1.09 2.24 -13.97
CA ALA A 521 -0.77 2.20 -15.40
C ALA A 521 -2.02 2.09 -16.28
N GLN A 522 -3.11 1.57 -15.73
CA GLN A 522 -4.40 1.52 -16.40
C GLN A 522 -5.14 2.86 -16.34
N ARG A 523 -6.23 2.93 -17.12
CA ARG A 523 -7.16 4.06 -17.12
C ARG A 523 -7.66 4.34 -15.70
N LEU A 524 -7.44 5.57 -15.23
CA LEU A 524 -8.00 6.07 -13.98
C LEU A 524 -9.53 6.08 -14.06
N ARG A 525 -10.21 5.54 -13.05
CA ARG A 525 -11.67 5.58 -12.98
C ARG A 525 -12.10 6.78 -12.14
N PRO A 526 -12.96 7.67 -12.68
CA PRO A 526 -13.39 8.88 -11.99
C PRO A 526 -14.53 8.60 -11.00
N SER A 527 -14.34 7.60 -10.14
CA SER A 527 -15.18 7.47 -8.94
C SER A 527 -14.51 8.25 -7.81
N ALA A 528 -15.32 8.96 -7.02
CA ALA A 528 -14.92 9.67 -5.79
C ALA A 528 -14.02 8.84 -4.85
N ALA A 529 -13.96 7.52 -4.99
CA ALA A 529 -13.16 6.63 -4.15
C ALA A 529 -11.65 6.49 -4.52
N GLN A 530 -11.17 6.87 -5.71
CA GLN A 530 -9.79 6.53 -6.14
C GLN A 530 -8.74 7.63 -5.92
N LEU A 531 -9.13 8.90 -6.07
CA LEU A 531 -8.22 10.05 -5.97
C LEU A 531 -8.63 11.07 -4.89
N GLU A 532 -9.81 10.92 -4.29
CA GLU A 532 -10.19 11.76 -3.16
C GLU A 532 -9.61 11.19 -1.87
N LEU A 533 -9.06 12.10 -1.06
CA LEU A 533 -8.74 11.77 0.32
C LEU A 533 -10.03 11.70 1.13
N ARG A 534 -10.41 10.50 1.56
CA ARG A 534 -11.35 10.34 2.67
C ARG A 534 -10.76 11.08 3.87
N GLN A 535 -11.48 12.09 4.35
CA GLN A 535 -10.95 13.13 5.24
C GLN A 535 -10.63 12.67 6.67
N ASP A 536 -10.84 11.41 7.04
CA ASP A 536 -10.90 11.07 8.46
C ASP A 536 -9.62 10.41 9.03
N ASP A 537 -8.99 9.43 8.39
CA ASP A 537 -7.90 8.70 9.06
C ASP A 537 -6.51 9.32 8.82
N ILE A 538 -6.14 9.54 7.56
CA ILE A 538 -4.82 10.06 7.21
C ILE A 538 -4.66 11.55 7.54
N TYR A 539 -5.73 12.34 7.37
CA TYR A 539 -5.74 13.75 7.75
C TYR A 539 -5.50 13.89 9.25
N ASN A 540 -6.26 13.19 10.09
CA ASN A 540 -6.11 13.27 11.54
C ASN A 540 -4.74 12.75 11.97
N TYR A 541 -4.25 11.65 11.38
CA TYR A 541 -2.93 11.11 11.68
C TYR A 541 -1.81 12.12 11.36
N LEU A 542 -1.77 12.65 10.14
CA LEU A 542 -0.74 13.60 9.73
C LEU A 542 -0.87 14.95 10.41
N SER A 543 -2.10 15.42 10.62
CA SER A 543 -2.38 16.65 11.35
C SER A 543 -1.79 16.56 12.74
N ASN A 544 -2.11 15.52 13.51
CA ASN A 544 -1.57 15.32 14.85
C ASN A 544 -0.03 15.20 14.84
N TYR A 545 0.52 14.41 13.90
CA TYR A 545 1.97 14.21 13.79
C TYR A 545 2.73 15.51 13.50
N LEU A 546 2.20 16.34 12.58
CA LEU A 546 2.82 17.59 12.16
C LEU A 546 2.49 18.76 13.11
N ASP A 547 1.40 18.70 13.88
CA ASP A 547 1.03 19.73 14.85
C ASP A 547 2.08 19.87 15.96
N GLU A 548 2.63 18.74 16.41
CA GLU A 548 3.74 18.70 17.39
C GLU A 548 5.05 19.29 16.84
N ARG A 549 5.19 19.42 15.51
CA ARG A 549 6.46 19.69 14.82
C ARG A 549 6.47 21.02 14.05
N ARG A 550 5.31 21.58 13.74
CA ARG A 550 5.15 22.84 13.00
C ARG A 550 5.37 24.06 13.91
N LEU A 551 5.66 25.20 13.30
CA LEU A 551 5.66 26.48 14.02
C LEU A 551 4.22 26.87 14.42
N LEU A 552 4.06 27.50 15.59
CA LEU A 552 2.76 27.89 16.15
C LEU A 552 1.89 28.72 15.19
N THR A 553 2.52 29.60 14.39
CA THR A 553 1.84 30.51 13.47
C THR A 553 1.51 29.89 12.11
N VAL A 554 1.92 28.64 11.85
CA VAL A 554 1.64 27.96 10.58
C VAL A 554 0.21 27.43 10.58
N ARG A 555 -0.55 27.68 9.53
CA ARG A 555 -1.84 27.04 9.29
C ARG A 555 -1.63 25.91 8.31
N LEU A 556 -1.56 24.69 8.84
CA LEU A 556 -1.43 23.49 8.02
C LEU A 556 -2.80 23.11 7.47
N ASP A 557 -2.86 22.86 6.16
CA ASP A 557 -4.05 22.37 5.50
C ASP A 557 -3.68 21.20 4.61
N ILE A 558 -4.19 20.03 5.00
CA ILE A 558 -3.92 18.74 4.35
C ILE A 558 -5.12 18.42 3.46
N ARG A 559 -4.89 18.24 2.16
CA ARG A 559 -5.96 18.06 1.17
C ARG A 559 -5.51 17.29 -0.07
N ALA A 560 -6.47 16.90 -0.90
CA ALA A 560 -6.20 16.46 -2.26
C ALA A 560 -5.76 17.65 -3.14
N PRO A 561 -4.90 17.43 -4.16
CA PRO A 561 -4.63 18.45 -5.17
C PRO A 561 -5.84 18.70 -6.07
N VAL A 562 -5.80 19.80 -6.81
CA VAL A 562 -6.76 20.04 -7.90
C VAL A 562 -6.38 19.18 -9.10
N TYR A 563 -7.24 18.24 -9.48
CA TYR A 563 -7.01 17.38 -10.63
C TYR A 563 -7.52 18.03 -11.92
N TYR A 564 -6.61 18.23 -12.88
CA TYR A 564 -6.94 18.68 -14.23
C TYR A 564 -7.03 17.44 -15.13
N TRP A 565 -8.26 17.06 -15.48
CA TRP A 565 -8.52 15.87 -16.29
C TRP A 565 -8.32 16.18 -17.77
N VAL A 566 -7.34 15.52 -18.38
CA VAL A 566 -6.97 15.77 -19.78
C VAL A 566 -7.23 14.54 -20.63
N SER A 567 -8.00 14.75 -21.69
CA SER A 567 -8.29 13.79 -22.73
C SER A 567 -7.52 14.15 -24.00
N ALA A 568 -7.21 13.16 -24.83
CA ALA A 568 -6.45 13.36 -26.05
C ALA A 568 -7.08 12.58 -27.19
N ARG A 569 -7.20 13.20 -28.36
CA ARG A 569 -7.57 12.53 -29.60
C ARG A 569 -6.34 12.44 -30.49
N VAL A 570 -5.94 11.21 -30.83
CA VAL A 570 -4.74 10.95 -31.62
C VAL A 570 -5.14 10.33 -32.95
N SER A 571 -4.84 11.03 -34.04
CA SER A 571 -5.02 10.50 -35.39
C SER A 571 -3.72 9.86 -35.87
N VAL A 572 -3.71 8.55 -36.11
CA VAL A 572 -2.52 7.79 -36.49
C VAL A 572 -2.68 7.04 -37.80
N ARG A 573 -1.57 6.87 -38.52
CA ARG A 573 -1.46 5.92 -39.63
C ARG A 573 -0.61 4.74 -39.19
N ALA A 574 -1.17 3.54 -39.23
CA ALA A 574 -0.46 2.31 -38.89
C ALA A 574 0.39 1.80 -40.06
N LEU A 575 1.43 1.03 -39.76
CA LEU A 575 2.24 0.33 -40.77
C LEU A 575 1.41 -0.76 -41.47
N PRO A 576 1.61 -1.02 -42.77
CA PRO A 576 0.92 -2.11 -43.46
C PRO A 576 1.11 -3.46 -42.76
N GLY A 577 0.01 -4.21 -42.57
CA GLY A 577 0.03 -5.54 -41.95
C GLY A 577 0.05 -5.55 -40.41
N THR A 578 -0.05 -4.40 -39.75
CA THR A 578 -0.15 -4.33 -38.28
C THR A 578 -1.60 -4.42 -37.79
N ASN A 579 -1.80 -4.98 -36.59
CA ASN A 579 -3.11 -5.07 -35.97
C ASN A 579 -3.49 -3.72 -35.32
N HIS A 580 -4.51 -3.05 -35.86
CA HIS A 580 -4.96 -1.74 -35.37
C HIS A 580 -5.36 -1.78 -33.88
N ALA A 581 -6.02 -2.84 -33.41
CA ALA A 581 -6.41 -2.95 -32.00
C ALA A 581 -5.20 -3.00 -31.06
N GLN A 582 -4.09 -3.60 -31.50
CA GLN A 582 -2.85 -3.64 -30.71
C GLN A 582 -2.13 -2.30 -30.70
N VAL A 583 -2.11 -1.60 -31.83
CA VAL A 583 -1.55 -0.23 -31.93
C VAL A 583 -2.37 0.72 -31.06
N GLU A 584 -3.69 0.65 -31.13
CA GLU A 584 -4.61 1.44 -30.29
C GLU A 584 -4.35 1.20 -28.80
N ALA A 585 -4.31 -0.06 -28.38
CA ALA A 585 -4.03 -0.41 -26.98
C ALA A 585 -2.69 0.16 -26.50
N THR A 586 -1.65 0.09 -27.35
CA THR A 586 -0.30 0.61 -27.03
C THR A 586 -0.29 2.14 -26.91
N VAL A 587 -0.96 2.85 -27.82
CA VAL A 587 -1.10 4.32 -27.77
C VAL A 587 -1.84 4.74 -26.51
N LEU A 588 -2.96 4.08 -26.22
CA LEU A 588 -3.76 4.34 -25.03
C LEU A 588 -2.97 4.10 -23.75
N GLU A 589 -2.27 2.96 -23.63
CA GLU A 589 -1.43 2.64 -22.47
C GLU A 589 -0.37 3.72 -22.22
N ARG A 590 0.30 4.21 -23.27
CA ARG A 590 1.29 5.29 -23.13
C ARG A 590 0.68 6.59 -22.62
N LEU A 591 -0.48 6.98 -23.14
CA LEU A 591 -1.19 8.19 -22.70
C LEU A 591 -1.66 8.06 -21.25
N TYR A 592 -2.30 6.95 -20.90
CA TYR A 592 -2.76 6.66 -19.54
C TYR A 592 -1.61 6.71 -18.55
N ARG A 593 -0.45 6.13 -18.91
CA ARG A 593 0.75 6.15 -18.08
C ARG A 593 1.38 7.55 -17.99
N PHE A 594 1.52 8.26 -19.10
CA PHE A 594 2.25 9.53 -19.14
C PHE A 594 1.51 10.67 -18.43
N LEU A 595 0.18 10.73 -18.57
CA LEU A 595 -0.68 11.71 -17.91
C LEU A 595 -1.13 11.26 -16.51
N ASN A 596 -0.41 10.31 -15.92
CA ASN A 596 -0.74 9.78 -14.60
C ASN A 596 -0.13 10.63 -13.46
N PRO A 597 -0.90 10.99 -12.41
CA PRO A 597 -0.39 11.77 -11.29
C PRO A 597 0.55 11.00 -10.35
N LEU A 598 0.61 9.66 -10.40
CA LEU A 598 1.47 8.83 -9.54
C LEU A 598 2.72 8.32 -10.26
N ILE A 599 2.57 7.88 -11.51
CA ILE A 599 3.64 7.22 -12.28
C ILE A 599 3.99 7.91 -13.60
N GLY A 600 3.30 8.99 -13.92
CA GLY A 600 3.47 9.73 -15.18
C GLY A 600 4.59 10.76 -15.15
N GLY A 601 4.52 11.70 -16.08
CA GLY A 601 5.56 12.68 -16.33
C GLY A 601 6.82 12.08 -16.95
N ARG A 602 7.80 12.95 -17.25
CA ARG A 602 9.05 12.57 -17.95
C ARG A 602 9.93 11.63 -17.15
N ASP A 603 9.90 11.78 -15.82
CA ASP A 603 10.72 11.00 -14.89
C ASP A 603 10.04 9.70 -14.42
N GLY A 604 8.78 9.47 -14.80
CA GLY A 604 7.99 8.32 -14.35
C GLY A 604 7.65 8.31 -12.85
N ARG A 605 7.71 9.48 -12.19
CA ARG A 605 7.46 9.66 -10.74
C ARG A 605 6.16 10.42 -10.45
N GLY A 606 5.25 10.42 -11.42
CA GLY A 606 4.01 11.19 -11.40
C GLY A 606 4.15 12.55 -12.07
N TRP A 607 3.07 13.03 -12.69
CA TRP A 607 3.06 14.37 -13.27
C TRP A 607 3.47 15.42 -12.23
N PRO A 608 4.40 16.35 -12.51
CA PRO A 608 4.82 17.35 -11.53
C PRO A 608 3.70 18.32 -11.15
N PHE A 609 3.60 18.67 -9.87
CA PHE A 609 2.61 19.65 -9.39
C PHE A 609 2.89 21.03 -9.98
N GLY A 610 1.82 21.73 -10.39
CA GLY A 610 1.91 23.07 -10.99
C GLY A 610 2.68 23.17 -12.32
N ARG A 611 3.05 22.05 -12.95
CA ARG A 611 3.69 22.05 -14.27
C ARG A 611 2.63 21.98 -15.36
N ASP A 612 2.58 23.01 -16.18
CA ASP A 612 1.71 23.08 -17.35
C ASP A 612 1.93 21.89 -18.30
N LEU A 613 0.83 21.47 -18.93
CA LEU A 613 0.86 20.45 -19.98
C LEU A 613 0.76 21.14 -21.33
N VAL A 614 1.76 20.92 -22.17
CA VAL A 614 1.80 21.44 -23.54
C VAL A 614 1.64 20.30 -24.55
N ILE A 615 1.06 20.59 -25.71
CA ILE A 615 0.81 19.57 -26.74
C ILE A 615 2.09 18.83 -27.18
N SER A 616 3.25 19.50 -27.14
CA SER A 616 4.55 18.90 -27.47
C SER A 616 4.96 17.78 -26.51
N ASP A 617 4.50 17.79 -25.25
CA ASP A 617 4.72 16.69 -24.30
C ASP A 617 3.98 15.43 -24.77
N LEU A 618 2.77 15.56 -25.33
CA LEU A 618 2.01 14.42 -25.88
C LEU A 618 2.67 13.86 -27.14
N HIS A 619 3.15 14.73 -28.03
CA HIS A 619 3.92 14.30 -29.19
C HIS A 619 5.18 13.52 -28.79
N GLN A 620 5.91 14.00 -27.78
CA GLN A 620 7.10 13.31 -27.27
C GLN A 620 6.74 11.95 -26.66
N CYS A 621 5.66 11.86 -25.89
CA CYS A 621 5.16 10.60 -25.32
C CYS A 621 4.85 9.55 -26.39
N LEU A 622 4.22 9.98 -27.49
CA LEU A 622 3.78 9.11 -28.58
C LEU A 622 4.88 8.82 -29.61
N GLN A 623 6.06 9.41 -29.47
CA GLN A 623 7.16 9.16 -30.38
C GLN A 623 7.67 7.71 -30.24
N GLY A 624 7.87 7.04 -31.38
CA GLY A 624 8.40 5.67 -31.40
C GLY A 624 7.43 4.61 -30.87
N VAL A 625 6.11 4.79 -31.04
CA VAL A 625 5.13 3.73 -30.80
C VAL A 625 5.29 2.64 -31.87
N PRO A 626 5.52 1.37 -31.49
CA PRO A 626 5.61 0.26 -32.44
C PRO A 626 4.33 0.13 -33.27
N GLY A 627 4.48 -0.06 -34.59
CA GLY A 627 3.35 -0.23 -35.51
C GLY A 627 2.73 1.09 -36.02
N VAL A 628 3.12 2.25 -35.50
CA VAL A 628 2.72 3.56 -36.04
C VAL A 628 3.71 4.00 -37.12
N GLN A 629 3.22 4.27 -38.33
CA GLN A 629 4.01 4.82 -39.43
C GLN A 629 4.28 6.31 -39.21
N PHE A 630 3.23 7.08 -38.90
CA PHE A 630 3.32 8.48 -38.46
C PHE A 630 2.03 8.91 -37.74
N ILE A 631 2.15 9.95 -36.92
CA ILE A 631 1.02 10.61 -36.25
C ILE A 631 0.56 11.77 -37.13
N ARG A 632 -0.71 11.80 -37.54
CA ARG A 632 -1.28 12.89 -38.35
C ARG A 632 -1.58 14.12 -37.51
N ASN A 633 -2.23 13.92 -36.37
CA ASN A 633 -2.67 14.99 -35.49
C ASN A 633 -2.77 14.49 -34.05
N VAL A 634 -2.51 15.37 -33.10
CA VAL A 634 -2.76 15.17 -31.67
C VAL A 634 -3.54 16.38 -31.18
N GLU A 635 -4.73 16.14 -30.67
CA GLU A 635 -5.59 17.17 -30.08
C GLU A 635 -5.73 16.89 -28.58
N MET A 636 -5.67 17.95 -27.77
CA MET A 636 -5.75 17.88 -26.32
C MET A 636 -6.97 18.64 -25.81
N PHE A 637 -7.66 18.07 -24.81
CA PHE A 637 -8.92 18.61 -24.29
C PHE A 637 -8.90 18.58 -22.76
N VAL A 638 -9.30 19.68 -22.13
CA VAL A 638 -9.62 19.69 -20.69
C VAL A 638 -11.04 19.19 -20.53
N THR A 639 -11.22 18.15 -19.73
CA THR A 639 -12.47 17.40 -19.60
C THR A 639 -12.91 17.32 -18.15
N VAL A 640 -14.18 16.97 -17.94
CA VAL A 640 -14.68 16.59 -16.61
C VAL A 640 -14.28 15.12 -16.36
N PRO A 641 -13.98 14.72 -15.11
CA PRO A 641 -13.73 13.32 -14.77
C PRO A 641 -14.77 12.38 -15.39
N GLY A 642 -14.33 11.44 -16.23
CA GLY A 642 -15.20 10.41 -16.84
C GLY A 642 -15.69 10.74 -18.23
N GLU A 643 -15.35 11.91 -18.76
CA GLU A 643 -15.65 12.28 -20.13
C GLU A 643 -14.44 12.07 -21.06
N GLY A 644 -14.73 11.94 -22.35
CA GLY A 644 -13.72 11.91 -23.41
C GLY A 644 -13.58 13.24 -24.14
N PRO A 645 -12.82 13.27 -25.25
CA PRO A 645 -12.51 14.47 -25.99
C PRO A 645 -13.77 15.22 -26.44
N ARG A 646 -14.05 16.38 -25.84
CA ARG A 646 -15.21 17.25 -26.15
C ARG A 646 -14.79 18.73 -26.09
N GLY A 647 -15.45 19.55 -26.90
CA GLY A 647 -15.17 20.99 -26.98
C GLY A 647 -14.02 21.32 -27.94
N ASP A 648 -13.47 22.53 -27.78
CA ASP A 648 -12.35 23.02 -28.59
C ASP A 648 -11.01 22.50 -28.05
N PRO A 649 -10.10 22.05 -28.94
CA PRO A 649 -8.78 21.60 -28.51
C PRO A 649 -7.94 22.77 -28.00
N VAL A 650 -7.11 22.48 -26.99
CA VAL A 650 -6.20 23.43 -26.37
C VAL A 650 -4.74 23.05 -26.65
N GLU A 651 -3.88 24.05 -26.85
CA GLU A 651 -2.45 23.81 -27.05
C GLU A 651 -1.69 23.66 -25.72
N THR A 652 -2.17 24.34 -24.68
CA THR A 652 -1.59 24.36 -23.33
C THR A 652 -2.70 24.29 -22.28
N VAL A 653 -2.47 23.52 -21.21
CA VAL A 653 -3.30 23.51 -20.00
C VAL A 653 -2.49 24.14 -18.88
N ASP A 654 -2.90 25.33 -18.46
CA ASP A 654 -2.26 26.08 -17.37
C ASP A 654 -2.68 25.48 -16.02
N ILE A 655 -1.70 25.11 -15.19
CA ILE A 655 -1.93 24.41 -13.93
C ILE A 655 -1.53 25.30 -12.75
N VAL A 656 -2.44 25.46 -11.80
CA VAL A 656 -2.13 26.16 -10.54
C VAL A 656 -1.09 25.39 -9.71
N GLY A 657 -0.34 26.07 -8.85
CA GLY A 657 0.73 25.44 -8.06
C GLY A 657 0.31 24.23 -7.19
N HIS A 658 -0.97 24.13 -6.83
CA HIS A 658 -1.54 22.99 -6.09
C HIS A 658 -2.34 22.02 -6.98
N GLY A 659 -2.19 22.14 -8.30
CA GLY A 659 -2.84 21.31 -9.30
C GLY A 659 -1.92 20.24 -9.88
N VAL A 660 -2.52 19.18 -10.42
CA VAL A 660 -1.82 18.08 -11.07
C VAL A 660 -2.67 17.53 -12.22
N ILE A 661 -2.03 17.02 -13.27
CA ILE A 661 -2.72 16.34 -14.38
C ILE A 661 -3.24 14.97 -13.93
N ALA A 662 -4.46 14.65 -14.35
CA ALA A 662 -5.02 13.32 -14.35
C ALA A 662 -5.44 12.92 -15.78
N SER A 663 -5.17 11.67 -16.14
CA SER A 663 -5.53 11.13 -17.45
C SER A 663 -7.05 10.88 -17.56
N GLY A 664 -7.69 11.52 -18.55
CA GLY A 664 -9.09 11.33 -18.92
C GLY A 664 -9.30 10.18 -19.92
N ILE A 665 -10.40 10.19 -20.67
CA ILE A 665 -10.64 9.18 -21.71
C ILE A 665 -9.94 9.62 -23.00
N HIS A 666 -9.05 8.78 -23.53
CA HIS A 666 -8.36 9.06 -24.79
C HIS A 666 -9.05 8.36 -25.97
N GLU A 667 -8.92 8.94 -27.16
CA GLU A 667 -9.48 8.43 -28.42
C GLU A 667 -8.37 8.27 -29.46
N VAL A 668 -8.35 7.13 -30.14
CA VAL A 668 -7.40 6.86 -31.24
C VAL A 668 -8.18 6.66 -32.54
N VAL A 669 -7.84 7.43 -33.57
CA VAL A 669 -8.50 7.39 -34.88
C VAL A 669 -7.49 6.91 -35.92
N PHE A 670 -7.84 5.84 -36.64
CA PHE A 670 -7.04 5.31 -37.75
C PHE A 670 -7.43 5.95 -39.07
N SER A 671 -6.43 6.27 -39.88
CA SER A 671 -6.58 7.06 -41.13
C SER A 671 -5.98 6.43 -42.37
#